data_AF-A0A9P1GLQ5-F1
#
_entry.id   AF-A0A9P1GLQ5-F1
#
_cell.length_a   1.000
_cell.length_b   1.000
_cell.length_c   1.000
_cell.angle_alpha   90.00
_cell.angle_beta   90.00
_cell.angle_gamma   90.00
#
_symmetry.space_group_name_H-M   'P 1'
#
loop_
_entity.id
_entity.type
_entity.pdbx_description
1 polymer ?
#
loop_
_entity_poly.entity_id
_entity_poly.type
_entity_poly.pdbx_seq_one_letter_code
_entity_poly.pdbx_strand_id
1 'polypeptide(L)'
;MDYEEQGELKDLDLTLPGREALGNAFGTAEAGPEPKNDGPVLENSVTKALKAAGFPEVESKIVSSTIANKVISGIQKRILKVDECVAKLRECKQTSLVNKMIDKLVALKNSLDKCMEKLTELYGDGLVNGFSPELEKDMGDQIGEGRKAAAESLLMEPRVRTLLADCARASRKRDSQPPELPGAKKRPRKPEMTAAGQAKAKGFVPNETQVDPVLVEHYADEMGRGAPASSIARSMQAVGTACPTLVHTTESGAIIELPLLLPSSWLKVLVTEYPHLLGGGQGKNIHEQLNAFWTCYRFVQPGHEIYKKDPARLGYTVPLLLHGDEGRYLKKGNFMICTIESALGSDPEKMKRKVPCQCHEDHVLHRYGNLGEGYPGDASFAESVRLASHQIVNDSGNEFLSKFLVFGMSSLLYKKDKGLLHKAFDMVAADLKELHENGIDTGSHTFYSATIGVKGDLKFHHQLGNLERSYYNVGTTRNNPICSLCLAGMEGVGFEDLSDHPSWLATVYQTRPWPEGQAPSLATIPFQDDCPEAIFRLDAFHCWKCGLGRDLTGSTLVLLCQLEYFDSEGDTEFNLLARIQRAHGSFVLWCHACGKSPALHSFSKSLLNFANERSFPWFNVKGSDNTLLTSWLLFVVSLSVQSHGHRYRKLELALIETLQSATIVFQVLHSHPLWLERRFAQRVQHHLKILVRGYKVLAFETKTMQICGYGMKPKLHACDHIARDLDQQLKNNSPRVLNPMAFSCESNESMVGHVSRLARRVSSRTVSIRVLERVTIRVKSLILKVNKPRLRFGRRGQGKRSSPKTT
;
A
#
# COMPACT_ATOMS: atom_id res chain seq x y z
N MET A 1 4.13 -24.98 -50.75
CA MET A 1 4.33 -23.84 -51.66
C MET A 1 5.49 -23.07 -51.09
N ASP A 2 6.62 -23.24 -51.77
CA ASP A 2 7.92 -22.65 -51.45
C ASP A 2 7.83 -21.13 -51.44
N TYR A 3 8.45 -20.49 -50.46
CA TYR A 3 8.81 -19.08 -50.53
C TYR A 3 10.24 -18.93 -50.02
N GLU A 4 11.08 -18.54 -50.96
CA GLU A 4 12.50 -18.24 -50.82
C GLU A 4 12.76 -17.04 -49.91
N GLU A 5 13.88 -17.14 -49.21
CA GLU A 5 14.57 -16.06 -48.51
C GLU A 5 14.97 -14.94 -49.47
N GLN A 6 14.76 -13.69 -49.04
CA GLN A 6 15.73 -12.59 -49.18
C GLN A 6 15.19 -11.34 -48.50
N GLY A 7 15.93 -10.88 -47.48
CA GLY A 7 15.61 -9.66 -46.73
C GLY A 7 16.74 -9.35 -45.76
N GLU A 8 17.78 -8.68 -46.26
CA GLU A 8 18.92 -8.17 -45.51
C GLU A 8 18.46 -7.32 -44.30
N LEU A 9 18.85 -7.73 -43.09
CA LEU A 9 18.81 -6.87 -41.92
C LEU A 9 19.98 -5.89 -42.00
N LYS A 10 19.67 -4.61 -42.20
CA LYS A 10 20.63 -3.51 -42.08
C LYS A 10 21.01 -3.29 -40.62
N ASP A 11 22.31 -3.13 -40.40
CA ASP A 11 22.98 -2.83 -39.14
C ASP A 11 22.31 -1.68 -38.38
N LEU A 12 21.98 -1.92 -37.11
CA LEU A 12 21.61 -0.88 -36.16
C LEU A 12 22.90 -0.37 -35.50
N ASP A 13 23.36 0.78 -35.96
CA ASP A 13 24.55 1.48 -35.48
C ASP A 13 24.36 1.97 -34.03
N LEU A 14 25.11 1.38 -33.08
CA LEU A 14 25.13 1.72 -31.66
C LEU A 14 26.30 2.66 -31.35
N THR A 15 26.28 3.88 -31.88
CA THR A 15 27.18 4.95 -31.44
C THR A 15 26.52 5.83 -30.38
N LEU A 16 27.03 5.77 -29.15
CA LEU A 16 26.68 6.66 -28.03
C LEU A 16 27.49 7.97 -28.11
N PRO A 17 26.85 9.16 -28.04
CA PRO A 17 27.58 10.41 -27.81
C PRO A 17 27.68 10.74 -26.31
N GLY A 18 28.90 11.11 -25.90
CA GLY A 18 29.17 12.23 -24.99
C GLY A 18 28.82 12.06 -23.51
N ARG A 19 29.81 11.66 -22.71
CA ARG A 19 29.88 11.91 -21.27
C ARG A 19 30.00 13.42 -21.00
N GLU A 20 29.10 13.99 -20.20
CA GLU A 20 29.42 15.13 -19.32
C GLU A 20 28.68 15.01 -17.98
N ALA A 21 29.30 15.59 -16.96
CA ALA A 21 29.22 15.30 -15.54
C ALA A 21 27.86 15.54 -14.86
N LEU A 22 27.55 14.74 -13.83
CA LEU A 22 26.85 15.15 -12.60
C LEU A 22 26.83 13.99 -11.57
N GLY A 23 27.95 13.83 -10.87
CA GLY A 23 28.02 13.07 -9.63
C GLY A 23 28.71 13.95 -8.60
N ASN A 24 27.97 14.42 -7.59
CA ASN A 24 28.45 14.79 -6.26
C ASN A 24 27.30 15.36 -5.42
N ALA A 25 26.68 14.52 -4.59
CA ALA A 25 25.83 14.95 -3.49
C ALA A 25 25.72 13.89 -2.38
N PHE A 26 26.84 13.36 -1.91
CA PHE A 26 26.97 12.86 -0.53
C PHE A 26 28.41 13.10 -0.07
N GLY A 27 28.57 14.10 0.79
CA GLY A 27 29.86 14.52 1.31
C GLY A 27 30.50 13.48 2.20
N THR A 28 31.65 12.99 1.78
CA THR A 28 32.72 12.48 2.63
C THR A 28 33.74 13.60 2.80
N ALA A 29 33.93 14.09 4.03
CA ALA A 29 35.11 14.83 4.46
C ALA A 29 35.31 14.50 5.96
N GLU A 30 36.28 13.63 6.24
CA GLU A 30 37.59 13.99 6.80
C GLU A 30 37.55 14.10 8.33
N ALA A 31 37.83 12.97 8.98
CA ALA A 31 38.26 12.93 10.37
C ALA A 31 39.78 13.24 10.40
N GLY A 32 40.15 14.32 11.08
CA GLY A 32 41.53 14.61 11.47
C GLY A 32 42.02 13.66 12.59
N PRO A 33 43.33 13.67 12.91
CA PRO A 33 43.96 12.64 13.72
C PRO A 33 43.61 12.75 15.21
N GLU A 34 43.57 11.58 15.85
CA GLU A 34 43.28 11.35 17.28
C GLU A 34 44.22 12.08 18.25
N PRO A 35 43.74 12.43 19.46
CA PRO A 35 44.55 12.40 20.66
C PRO A 35 44.38 11.05 21.38
N LYS A 36 45.52 10.38 21.62
CA LYS A 36 45.66 9.20 22.50
C LYS A 36 45.48 9.60 23.98
N ASN A 37 44.76 8.76 24.73
CA ASN A 37 44.88 8.45 26.18
C ASN A 37 43.55 7.81 26.65
N ASP A 38 43.45 6.81 27.51
CA ASP A 38 44.30 5.68 27.93
C ASP A 38 43.35 4.77 28.76
N GLY A 39 43.35 3.45 28.51
CA GLY A 39 42.77 2.43 29.39
C GLY A 39 41.38 1.85 29.01
N PRO A 40 41.19 0.50 29.09
CA PRO A 40 39.90 -0.13 28.85
C PRO A 40 38.98 0.03 30.08
N VAL A 41 38.01 0.93 30.00
CA VAL A 41 36.88 0.95 30.94
C VAL A 41 36.02 -0.28 30.63
N LEU A 42 35.95 -1.21 31.59
CA LEU A 42 35.10 -2.38 31.51
C LEU A 42 33.61 -1.93 31.39
N GLU A 43 33.06 -1.96 30.19
CA GLU A 43 31.70 -1.49 29.91
C GLU A 43 30.67 -2.38 30.63
N ASN A 44 29.87 -1.79 31.54
CA ASN A 44 28.86 -2.54 32.31
C ASN A 44 27.82 -3.19 31.37
N SER A 45 27.43 -4.45 31.62
CA SER A 45 26.43 -5.20 30.84
C SER A 45 25.11 -4.46 30.61
N VAL A 46 24.70 -3.61 31.57
CA VAL A 46 23.51 -2.75 31.46
C VAL A 46 23.70 -1.66 30.40
N THR A 47 24.89 -1.06 30.30
CA THR A 47 25.22 -0.04 29.29
C THR A 47 25.17 -0.61 27.89
N LYS A 48 25.76 -1.79 27.67
CA LYS A 48 25.68 -2.53 26.40
C LYS A 48 24.24 -2.89 26.02
N ALA A 49 23.42 -3.29 27.00
CA ALA A 49 22.01 -3.59 26.80
C ALA A 49 21.17 -2.34 26.49
N LEU A 50 21.45 -1.20 27.13
CA LEU A 50 20.82 0.09 26.82
C LEU A 50 21.16 0.56 25.40
N LYS A 51 22.41 0.38 24.96
CA LYS A 51 22.86 0.68 23.59
C LYS A 51 22.10 -0.15 22.55
N ALA A 52 21.99 -1.45 22.79
CA ALA A 52 21.17 -2.36 21.97
C ALA A 52 19.67 -2.01 22.02
N ALA A 53 19.18 -1.50 23.15
CA ALA A 53 17.81 -1.04 23.31
C ALA A 53 17.53 0.33 22.68
N GLY A 54 18.54 1.05 22.17
CA GLY A 54 18.38 2.31 21.44
C GLY A 54 18.76 3.57 22.20
N PHE A 55 19.35 3.47 23.39
CA PHE A 55 19.86 4.61 24.17
C PHE A 55 21.36 4.81 23.88
N PRO A 56 21.77 5.89 23.19
CA PRO A 56 23.19 6.18 22.95
C PRO A 56 23.95 6.50 24.25
N GLU A 57 25.28 6.38 24.23
CA GLU A 57 26.12 6.92 25.31
C GLU A 57 25.92 8.43 25.40
N VAL A 58 25.73 8.93 26.63
CA VAL A 58 25.64 10.37 26.88
C VAL A 58 27.08 10.83 27.02
N GLU A 59 27.79 10.86 25.89
CA GLU A 59 29.00 11.66 25.76
C GLU A 59 28.61 13.03 25.23
N SER A 60 29.17 14.04 25.87
CA SER A 60 28.77 15.43 25.82
C SER A 60 29.00 16.04 24.43
N LYS A 61 27.97 16.02 23.57
CA LYS A 61 27.72 16.95 22.44
C LYS A 61 26.56 16.54 21.51
N ILE A 62 25.86 15.43 21.77
CA ILE A 62 24.74 15.01 20.90
C ILE A 62 23.50 15.85 21.22
N VAL A 63 22.98 16.54 20.20
CA VAL A 63 21.76 17.35 20.28
C VAL A 63 20.54 16.44 20.55
N SER A 64 19.77 16.70 21.60
CA SER A 64 18.67 15.84 22.08
C SER A 64 17.65 15.55 20.98
N SER A 65 17.31 16.55 20.16
CA SER A 65 16.38 16.39 19.03
C SER A 65 16.82 15.37 17.99
N THR A 66 18.14 15.20 17.78
CA THR A 66 18.68 14.26 16.78
C THR A 66 18.50 12.80 17.21
N ILE A 67 18.46 12.53 18.52
CA ILE A 67 18.34 11.17 19.08
C ILE A 67 16.95 10.84 19.61
N ALA A 68 16.08 11.84 19.78
CA ALA A 68 14.74 11.68 20.37
C ALA A 68 13.94 10.52 19.77
N ASN A 69 13.86 10.42 18.44
CA ASN A 69 13.13 9.33 17.78
C ASN A 69 13.72 7.94 18.08
N LYS A 70 15.05 7.85 18.22
CA LYS A 70 15.75 6.60 18.53
C LYS A 70 15.46 6.18 19.98
N VAL A 71 15.50 7.14 20.92
CA VAL A 71 15.16 6.95 22.33
C VAL A 71 13.69 6.57 22.50
N ILE A 72 12.76 7.28 21.84
CA ILE A 72 11.32 6.95 21.85
C ILE A 72 11.10 5.50 21.40
N SER A 73 11.74 5.09 20.30
CA SER A 73 11.65 3.71 19.82
C SER A 73 12.23 2.71 20.83
N GLY A 74 13.30 3.08 21.54
CA GLY A 74 13.90 2.26 22.58
C GLY A 74 13.00 2.09 23.80
N ILE A 75 12.45 3.18 24.32
CA ILE A 75 11.47 3.19 25.41
C ILE A 75 10.27 2.31 25.04
N GLN A 76 9.74 2.47 23.82
CA GLN A 76 8.62 1.67 23.33
C GLN A 76 8.92 0.17 23.30
N LYS A 77 10.11 -0.24 22.82
CA LYS A 77 10.53 -1.65 22.86
C LYS A 77 10.58 -2.19 24.28
N ARG A 78 11.04 -1.38 25.25
CA ARG A 78 11.07 -1.75 26.67
C ARG A 78 9.67 -1.91 27.24
N ILE A 79 8.76 -0.97 27.00
CA ILE A 79 7.35 -1.05 27.42
C ILE A 79 6.73 -2.36 26.94
N LEU A 80 6.90 -2.69 25.65
CA LEU A 80 6.37 -3.91 25.07
C LEU A 80 6.95 -5.19 25.68
N LYS A 81 8.20 -5.13 26.18
CA LYS A 81 8.85 -6.24 26.85
C LYS A 81 8.37 -6.40 28.29
N VAL A 82 8.18 -5.29 28.99
CA VAL A 82 7.58 -5.26 30.33
C VAL A 82 6.16 -5.83 30.30
N ASP A 83 5.34 -5.44 29.30
CA ASP A 83 4.00 -6.00 29.11
C ASP A 83 4.01 -7.52 28.89
N GLU A 84 4.97 -8.03 28.12
CA GLU A 84 5.15 -9.47 27.91
C GLU A 84 5.49 -10.20 29.24
N CYS A 85 6.38 -9.61 30.05
CA CYS A 85 6.72 -10.13 31.37
C CYS A 85 5.51 -10.15 32.32
N VAL A 86 4.72 -9.07 32.33
CA VAL A 86 3.51 -8.98 33.16
C VAL A 86 2.48 -10.03 32.73
N ALA A 87 2.25 -10.21 31.43
CA ALA A 87 1.33 -11.23 30.92
C ALA A 87 1.73 -12.64 31.37
N LYS A 88 3.00 -13.01 31.21
CA LYS A 88 3.54 -14.31 31.65
C LYS A 88 3.42 -14.54 33.17
N LEU A 89 3.63 -13.49 33.97
CA LEU A 89 3.47 -13.59 35.43
C LEU A 89 2.01 -13.73 35.86
N ARG A 90 1.06 -13.16 35.11
CA ARG A 90 -0.38 -13.33 35.37
C ARG A 90 -0.87 -14.75 35.09
N GLU A 91 -0.20 -15.49 34.20
CA GLU A 91 -0.47 -16.90 33.95
C GLU A 91 0.08 -17.83 35.05
N CYS A 92 0.96 -17.32 35.92
CA CYS A 92 1.51 -18.11 37.03
C CYS A 92 0.52 -18.21 38.20
N LYS A 93 0.79 -19.14 39.12
CA LYS A 93 0.08 -19.17 40.40
C LYS A 93 0.34 -17.86 41.15
N GLN A 94 -0.74 -17.14 41.45
CA GLN A 94 -0.63 -15.85 42.13
C GLN A 94 -0.15 -16.04 43.57
N THR A 95 1.06 -15.55 43.84
CA THR A 95 1.68 -15.53 45.17
C THR A 95 2.00 -14.09 45.54
N SER A 96 2.24 -13.81 46.82
CA SER A 96 2.63 -12.47 47.28
C SER A 96 3.87 -11.93 46.56
N LEU A 97 4.82 -12.80 46.21
CA LEU A 97 6.02 -12.43 45.46
C LEU A 97 5.72 -12.12 43.98
N VAL A 98 4.88 -12.92 43.33
CA VAL A 98 4.43 -12.69 41.94
C VAL A 98 3.66 -11.38 41.82
N ASN A 99 2.73 -11.12 42.73
CA ASN A 99 1.96 -9.88 42.76
C ASN A 99 2.86 -8.66 42.94
N LYS A 100 3.78 -8.69 43.92
CA LYS A 100 4.77 -7.61 44.13
C LYS A 100 5.65 -7.37 42.88
N MET A 101 5.98 -8.42 42.13
CA MET A 101 6.76 -8.29 40.90
C MET A 101 5.92 -7.66 39.78
N ILE A 102 4.65 -8.06 39.64
CA ILE A 102 3.71 -7.46 38.70
C ILE A 102 3.55 -5.96 39.00
N ASP A 103 3.32 -5.58 40.26
CA ASP A 103 3.14 -4.18 40.66
C ASP A 103 4.35 -3.32 40.31
N LYS A 104 5.57 -3.84 40.57
CA LYS A 104 6.82 -3.15 40.20
C LYS A 104 6.97 -3.00 38.69
N LEU A 105 6.67 -4.04 37.91
CA LEU A 105 6.72 -3.97 36.45
C LEU A 105 5.68 -3.00 35.89
N VAL A 106 4.48 -2.95 36.47
CA VAL A 106 3.42 -2.01 36.09
C VAL A 106 3.83 -0.57 36.41
N ALA A 107 4.39 -0.32 37.60
CA ALA A 107 4.89 1.01 37.97
C ALA A 107 6.00 1.47 37.01
N LEU A 108 6.91 0.57 36.66
CA LEU A 108 8.00 0.86 35.74
C LEU A 108 7.52 1.13 34.32
N LYS A 109 6.54 0.36 33.85
CA LYS A 109 5.86 0.62 32.59
C LYS A 109 5.23 2.02 32.59
N ASN A 110 4.50 2.38 33.65
CA ASN A 110 3.86 3.69 33.74
C ASN A 110 4.91 4.83 33.71
N SER A 111 6.07 4.63 34.33
CA SER A 111 7.19 5.59 34.24
C SER A 111 7.74 5.72 32.82
N LEU A 112 7.96 4.60 32.12
CA LEU A 112 8.40 4.59 30.72
C LEU A 112 7.36 5.23 29.79
N ASP A 113 6.08 4.95 29.99
CA ASP A 113 4.98 5.53 29.23
C ASP A 113 4.94 7.06 29.40
N LYS A 114 5.01 7.55 30.65
CA LYS A 114 5.02 9.00 30.94
C LYS A 114 6.20 9.72 30.28
N CYS A 115 7.39 9.13 30.35
CA CYS A 115 8.58 9.67 29.70
C CYS A 115 8.43 9.70 28.17
N MET A 116 7.94 8.62 27.56
CA MET A 116 7.71 8.55 26.13
C MET A 116 6.70 9.60 25.65
N GLU A 117 5.61 9.80 26.40
CA GLU A 117 4.59 10.81 26.10
C GLU A 117 5.17 12.22 26.15
N LYS A 118 5.90 12.56 27.23
CA LYS A 118 6.51 13.88 27.38
C LYS A 118 7.58 14.15 26.32
N LEU A 119 8.44 13.17 26.03
CA LEU A 119 9.45 13.29 24.99
C LEU A 119 8.83 13.44 23.59
N THR A 120 7.70 12.78 23.35
CA THR A 120 6.95 12.91 22.09
C THR A 120 6.31 14.30 21.95
N GLU A 121 5.79 14.86 23.04
CA GLU A 121 5.25 16.23 23.09
C GLU A 121 6.35 17.26 22.78
N LEU A 122 7.44 17.24 23.55
CA LEU A 122 8.56 18.18 23.36
C LEU A 122 9.15 18.10 21.95
N TYR A 123 9.31 16.89 21.41
CA TYR A 123 9.78 16.71 20.04
C TYR A 123 8.78 17.25 18.99
N GLY A 124 7.48 17.10 19.25
CA GLY A 124 6.42 17.66 18.42
C GLY A 124 6.47 19.19 18.39
N ASP A 125 6.58 19.82 19.55
CA ASP A 125 6.70 21.28 19.67
C ASP A 125 7.93 21.81 18.91
N GLY A 126 9.06 21.11 19.00
CA GLY A 126 10.29 21.49 18.31
C GLY A 126 10.22 21.35 16.79
N LEU A 127 9.41 20.41 16.28
CA LEU A 127 9.17 20.29 14.84
C LEU A 127 8.29 21.41 14.28
N VAL A 128 7.36 21.93 15.10
CA VAL A 128 6.43 23.00 14.69
C VAL A 128 7.08 24.37 14.84
N ASN A 129 7.68 24.63 16.00
CA ASN A 129 8.16 25.96 16.41
C ASN A 129 9.68 26.13 16.28
N GLY A 130 10.42 25.06 15.95
CA GLY A 130 11.87 25.01 16.00
C GLY A 130 12.40 24.54 17.37
N PHE A 131 13.61 23.98 17.39
CA PHE A 131 14.25 23.48 18.61
C PHE A 131 15.03 24.61 19.31
N SER A 132 14.42 25.23 20.33
CA SER A 132 15.11 26.22 21.16
C SER A 132 16.08 25.54 22.14
N PRO A 133 17.07 26.28 22.68
CA PRO A 133 17.99 25.75 23.70
C PRO A 133 17.28 25.18 24.94
N GLU A 134 16.18 25.82 25.36
CA GLU A 134 15.36 25.37 26.49
C GLU A 134 14.67 24.04 26.17
N LEU A 135 14.10 23.92 24.97
CA LEU A 135 13.45 22.70 24.53
C LEU A 135 14.43 21.53 24.39
N GLU A 136 15.64 21.79 23.87
CA GLU A 136 16.71 20.78 23.78
C GLU A 136 17.16 20.28 25.17
N LYS A 137 17.18 21.18 26.17
CA LYS A 137 17.46 20.83 27.56
C LYS A 137 16.36 19.96 28.15
N ASP A 138 15.10 20.37 28.03
CA ASP A 138 13.95 19.62 28.54
C ASP A 138 13.87 18.22 27.91
N MET A 139 14.17 18.12 26.62
CA MET A 139 14.28 16.83 25.93
C MET A 139 15.44 15.99 26.47
N GLY A 140 16.60 16.61 26.74
CA GLY A 140 17.75 15.94 27.33
C GLY A 140 17.44 15.35 28.69
N ASP A 141 16.76 16.11 29.55
CA ASP A 141 16.31 15.67 30.87
C ASP A 141 15.35 14.49 30.78
N GLN A 142 14.37 14.57 29.86
CA GLN A 142 13.42 13.48 29.61
C GLN A 142 14.10 12.22 29.05
N ILE A 143 15.08 12.35 28.16
CA ILE A 143 15.88 11.22 27.68
C ILE A 143 16.63 10.56 28.85
N GLY A 144 17.15 11.37 29.79
CA GLY A 144 17.79 10.89 31.02
C GLY A 144 16.85 10.05 31.89
N GLU A 145 15.63 10.55 32.13
CA GLU A 145 14.59 9.81 32.88
C GLU A 145 14.23 8.49 32.20
N GLY A 146 14.01 8.51 30.88
CA GLY A 146 13.69 7.32 30.10
C GLY A 146 14.80 6.28 30.14
N ARG A 147 16.06 6.73 30.11
CA ARG A 147 17.24 5.85 30.24
C ARG A 147 17.28 5.19 31.62
N LYS A 148 17.00 5.93 32.69
CA LYS A 148 16.97 5.40 34.07
C LYS A 148 15.90 4.32 34.23
N ALA A 149 14.68 4.59 33.77
CA ALA A 149 13.59 3.61 33.82
C ALA A 149 13.88 2.38 32.94
N ALA A 150 14.49 2.57 31.78
CA ALA A 150 14.88 1.46 30.91
C ALA A 150 15.97 0.58 31.53
N ALA A 151 16.93 1.18 32.24
CA ALA A 151 17.98 0.47 32.97
C ALA A 151 17.39 -0.38 34.10
N GLU A 152 16.49 0.19 34.89
CA GLU A 152 15.79 -0.53 35.95
C GLU A 152 14.98 -1.71 35.38
N SER A 153 14.38 -1.53 34.21
CA SER A 153 13.61 -2.58 33.52
C SER A 153 14.48 -3.76 33.12
N LEU A 154 15.69 -3.48 32.61
CA LEU A 154 16.66 -4.50 32.24
C LEU A 154 17.15 -5.29 33.46
N LEU A 155 17.37 -4.62 34.59
CA LEU A 155 17.79 -5.26 35.85
C LEU A 155 16.71 -6.19 36.42
N MET A 156 15.43 -5.96 36.11
CA MET A 156 14.34 -6.82 36.57
C MET A 156 14.17 -8.10 35.75
N GLU A 157 14.60 -8.12 34.48
CA GLU A 157 14.38 -9.27 33.59
C GLU A 157 14.93 -10.61 34.10
N PRO A 158 16.18 -10.70 34.62
CA PRO A 158 16.70 -11.95 35.17
C PRO A 158 15.85 -12.45 36.34
N ARG A 159 15.37 -11.54 37.20
CA ARG A 159 14.54 -11.87 38.36
C ARG A 159 13.19 -12.45 37.93
N VAL A 160 12.57 -11.84 36.92
CA VAL A 160 11.33 -12.33 36.32
C VAL A 160 11.54 -13.71 35.71
N ARG A 161 12.65 -13.93 34.99
CA ARG A 161 12.96 -15.22 34.37
C ARG A 161 13.13 -16.33 35.42
N THR A 162 13.84 -16.06 36.51
CA THR A 162 13.97 -17.00 37.63
C THR A 162 12.61 -17.33 38.23
N LEU A 163 11.78 -16.30 38.48
CA LEU A 163 10.45 -16.48 39.06
C LEU A 163 9.52 -17.31 38.17
N LEU A 164 9.56 -17.10 36.84
CA LEU A 164 8.81 -17.92 35.88
C LEU A 164 9.29 -19.37 35.87
N ALA A 165 10.60 -19.61 35.96
CA ALA A 165 11.17 -20.95 36.05
C ALA A 165 10.75 -21.67 37.35
N ASP A 166 10.69 -20.95 38.47
CA ASP A 166 10.20 -21.48 39.75
C ASP A 166 8.72 -21.84 39.71
N CYS A 167 7.89 -20.99 39.08
CA CYS A 167 6.48 -21.27 38.86
C CYS A 167 6.28 -22.53 38.00
N ALA A 168 7.07 -22.69 36.93
CA ALA A 168 7.01 -23.89 36.09
C ALA A 168 7.45 -25.17 36.83
N ARG A 169 8.47 -25.09 37.68
CA ARG A 169 8.92 -26.22 38.53
C ARG A 169 7.88 -26.62 39.56
N ALA A 170 7.18 -25.65 40.16
CA ALA A 170 6.13 -25.90 41.13
C ALA A 170 4.91 -26.60 40.52
N SER A 171 4.56 -26.29 39.27
CA SER A 171 3.47 -26.97 38.55
C SER A 171 3.83 -28.44 38.26
N ARG A 172 5.06 -28.73 37.80
CA ARG A 172 5.48 -30.11 37.48
C ARG A 172 5.55 -31.05 38.71
N LYS A 173 5.80 -30.52 39.91
CA LYS A 173 5.81 -31.33 41.15
C LYS A 173 4.42 -31.78 41.61
N ARG A 174 3.33 -31.18 41.12
CA ARG A 174 1.95 -31.61 41.42
C ARG A 174 1.48 -32.75 40.52
N ASP A 175 1.89 -32.74 39.25
CA ASP A 175 1.50 -33.78 38.29
C ASP A 175 2.23 -35.13 38.54
N SER A 176 3.18 -35.16 39.48
CA SER A 176 3.95 -36.34 39.87
C SER A 176 3.49 -37.01 41.18
N GLN A 177 2.36 -36.63 41.77
CA GLN A 177 1.76 -37.41 42.86
C GLN A 177 0.89 -38.55 42.30
N PRO A 178 1.13 -39.83 42.67
CA PRO A 178 0.33 -40.96 42.20
C PRO A 178 -1.07 -40.92 42.84
N PRO A 179 -2.13 -41.40 42.14
CA PRO A 179 -3.48 -41.39 42.67
C PRO A 179 -3.64 -42.39 43.82
N GLU A 180 -4.17 -41.93 44.96
CA GLU A 180 -4.57 -42.79 46.08
C GLU A 180 -5.75 -43.70 45.67
N LEU A 181 -5.62 -45.00 45.98
CA LEU A 181 -6.63 -46.03 45.74
C LEU A 181 -7.88 -45.86 46.65
N PRO A 182 -9.10 -46.07 46.13
CA PRO A 182 -10.32 -45.93 46.93
C PRO A 182 -10.62 -47.17 47.77
N GLY A 183 -10.55 -47.03 49.10
CA GLY A 183 -11.02 -48.00 50.09
C GLY A 183 -12.39 -47.66 50.68
N ALA A 184 -13.35 -48.57 50.46
CA ALA A 184 -14.53 -48.95 51.24
C ALA A 184 -15.31 -47.94 52.15
N LYS A 185 -16.59 -47.77 51.77
CA LYS A 185 -17.83 -47.61 52.58
C LYS A 185 -18.02 -46.37 53.47
N LYS A 186 -19.06 -45.58 53.14
CA LYS A 186 -20.35 -45.54 53.88
C LYS A 186 -21.41 -44.71 53.13
N ARG A 187 -22.58 -45.31 52.91
CA ARG A 187 -23.87 -44.65 52.58
C ARG A 187 -24.31 -43.78 53.78
N PRO A 188 -25.04 -42.66 53.57
CA PRO A 188 -26.50 -42.76 53.53
C PRO A 188 -27.25 -41.77 52.60
N ARG A 189 -28.41 -42.29 52.14
CA ARG A 189 -29.74 -41.68 51.93
C ARG A 189 -29.92 -40.46 50.99
N LYS A 190 -30.61 -40.74 49.87
CA LYS A 190 -31.59 -39.84 49.22
C LYS A 190 -32.80 -39.64 50.16
N PRO A 191 -33.48 -38.48 50.08
CA PRO A 191 -34.76 -38.36 49.34
C PRO A 191 -34.72 -37.07 48.46
N GLU A 192 -35.60 -36.74 47.52
CA GLU A 192 -36.84 -37.27 46.96
C GLU A 192 -37.05 -36.50 45.64
N MET A 193 -37.70 -37.11 44.66
CA MET A 193 -38.21 -36.41 43.48
C MET A 193 -39.53 -35.72 43.84
N THR A 194 -39.75 -34.50 43.37
CA THR A 194 -41.09 -34.09 42.89
C THR A 194 -40.97 -33.33 41.57
N ALA A 195 -42.00 -33.53 40.77
CA ALA A 195 -42.08 -33.33 39.34
C ALA A 195 -42.88 -32.07 38.96
N ALA A 196 -43.08 -31.94 37.64
CA ALA A 196 -43.90 -30.98 36.89
C ALA A 196 -43.23 -29.62 36.63
N GLY A 197 -43.21 -29.09 35.40
CA GLY A 197 -43.77 -29.55 34.14
C GLY A 197 -43.79 -28.42 33.12
N GLN A 198 -43.47 -28.78 31.87
CA GLN A 198 -44.06 -28.28 30.61
C GLN A 198 -44.04 -26.77 30.24
N ALA A 199 -43.27 -26.51 29.17
CA ALA A 199 -43.74 -26.11 27.83
C ALA A 199 -43.81 -24.63 27.38
N LYS A 200 -43.47 -24.49 26.08
CA LYS A 200 -43.89 -23.51 25.04
C LYS A 200 -43.05 -22.24 24.76
N ALA A 201 -42.36 -22.34 23.62
CA ALA A 201 -42.20 -21.40 22.49
C ALA A 201 -42.75 -19.96 22.59
N LYS A 202 -41.89 -19.01 22.18
CA LYS A 202 -42.11 -17.82 21.33
C LYS A 202 -40.72 -17.16 21.16
N GLY A 203 -40.19 -16.91 19.96
CA GLY A 203 -40.69 -15.90 19.02
C GLY A 203 -40.29 -14.52 19.53
N PHE A 204 -39.06 -14.06 19.27
CA PHE A 204 -38.62 -12.69 19.58
C PHE A 204 -37.84 -12.09 18.42
N VAL A 205 -38.46 -11.09 17.80
CA VAL A 205 -37.88 -10.12 16.85
C VAL A 205 -37.46 -8.90 17.69
N PRO A 206 -36.25 -8.34 17.54
CA PRO A 206 -35.99 -6.98 17.99
C PRO A 206 -36.07 -5.98 16.84
N ASN A 207 -36.90 -4.98 17.10
CA ASN A 207 -37.31 -3.84 16.29
C ASN A 207 -36.21 -3.06 15.56
N GLU A 208 -36.61 -2.55 14.38
CA GLU A 208 -36.15 -1.31 13.78
C GLU A 208 -36.11 -0.19 14.82
N THR A 209 -34.97 0.46 14.96
CA THR A 209 -34.86 1.76 15.66
C THR A 209 -34.58 2.82 14.61
N GLN A 210 -35.60 3.65 14.36
CA GLN A 210 -35.49 4.91 13.64
C GLN A 210 -34.43 5.79 14.32
N VAL A 211 -33.53 6.36 13.51
CA VAL A 211 -32.59 7.38 13.95
C VAL A 211 -33.31 8.73 13.88
N ASP A 212 -33.46 9.37 15.04
CA ASP A 212 -34.08 10.69 15.20
C ASP A 212 -33.08 11.80 14.77
N PRO A 213 -33.42 12.73 13.85
CA PRO A 213 -32.44 13.65 13.24
C PRO A 213 -32.02 14.87 14.07
N VAL A 214 -32.41 15.02 15.34
CA VAL A 214 -32.27 16.30 16.09
C VAL A 214 -31.35 16.18 17.32
N LEU A 215 -30.10 15.80 17.12
CA LEU A 215 -29.10 15.69 18.20
C LEU A 215 -27.70 16.18 17.81
N VAL A 216 -27.61 17.21 16.96
CA VAL A 216 -26.34 17.78 16.48
C VAL A 216 -25.91 19.06 17.21
N GLU A 217 -26.78 19.74 17.97
CA GLU A 217 -26.42 21.06 18.53
C GLU A 217 -26.20 21.14 20.05
N HIS A 218 -26.56 20.12 20.84
CA HIS A 218 -26.61 20.30 22.31
C HIS A 218 -25.44 19.73 23.14
N TYR A 219 -24.41 19.13 22.51
CA TYR A 219 -23.31 18.45 23.24
C TYR A 219 -21.98 19.22 23.28
N ALA A 220 -21.97 20.51 22.96
CA ALA A 220 -20.74 21.33 22.96
C ALA A 220 -20.29 21.81 24.37
N ASP A 221 -21.17 21.83 25.37
CA ASP A 221 -20.91 22.59 26.61
C ASP A 221 -20.44 21.77 27.84
N GLU A 222 -20.47 20.44 27.83
CA GLU A 222 -20.17 19.64 29.04
C GLU A 222 -18.86 18.84 29.03
N MET A 223 -17.88 19.17 28.17
CA MET A 223 -16.55 18.52 28.18
C MET A 223 -15.41 19.44 28.65
N GLY A 224 -15.56 19.96 29.86
CA GLY A 224 -14.49 20.56 30.63
C GLY A 224 -14.01 19.63 31.74
N ARG A 225 -13.03 18.75 31.46
CA ARG A 225 -11.93 18.26 32.34
C ARG A 225 -11.46 16.84 31.95
N GLY A 226 -10.25 16.73 31.39
CA GLY A 226 -9.32 15.63 31.74
C GLY A 226 -8.91 14.55 30.72
N ALA A 227 -8.50 14.88 29.48
CA ALA A 227 -7.61 14.08 28.58
C ALA A 227 -7.22 14.95 27.34
N PRO A 228 -6.18 14.65 26.54
CA PRO A 228 -5.44 15.65 25.75
C PRO A 228 -6.14 16.05 24.43
N ALA A 229 -7.29 16.72 24.52
CA ALA A 229 -7.94 17.39 23.41
C ALA A 229 -7.07 18.51 22.78
N SER A 230 -6.04 19.00 23.49
CA SER A 230 -5.23 20.15 23.09
C SER A 230 -4.15 19.87 22.03
N SER A 231 -3.80 18.60 21.74
CA SER A 231 -2.79 18.21 20.74
C SER A 231 -3.40 18.07 19.34
N ILE A 232 -4.54 17.38 19.28
CA ILE A 232 -5.33 17.18 18.06
C ILE A 232 -5.83 18.54 17.59
N ALA A 233 -6.48 19.32 18.47
CA ALA A 233 -6.98 20.65 18.13
C ALA A 233 -5.91 21.60 17.56
N ARG A 234 -4.66 21.55 18.05
CA ARG A 234 -3.54 22.38 17.54
C ARG A 234 -2.99 21.92 16.19
N SER A 235 -2.83 20.60 15.99
CA SER A 235 -2.42 20.05 14.69
C SER A 235 -3.52 20.20 13.62
N MET A 236 -4.77 20.21 14.07
CA MET A 236 -5.96 20.35 13.21
C MET A 236 -6.34 21.80 12.93
N GLN A 237 -6.06 22.74 13.85
CA GLN A 237 -5.99 24.17 13.53
C GLN A 237 -4.97 24.44 12.41
N ALA A 238 -3.91 23.63 12.30
CA ALA A 238 -2.93 23.79 11.24
C ALA A 238 -3.48 23.40 9.84
N VAL A 239 -4.55 22.59 9.75
CA VAL A 239 -5.20 22.19 8.48
C VAL A 239 -6.60 22.80 8.33
N GLY A 240 -7.17 23.42 9.37
CA GLY A 240 -8.39 24.23 9.29
C GLY A 240 -9.71 23.46 9.34
N THR A 241 -9.75 22.23 9.87
CA THR A 241 -10.95 21.36 9.79
C THR A 241 -11.29 20.58 11.06
N ALA A 242 -12.57 20.22 11.20
CA ALA A 242 -13.06 19.30 12.22
C ALA A 242 -12.58 17.86 11.95
N CYS A 243 -12.19 17.14 13.02
CA CYS A 243 -12.06 15.67 13.04
C CYS A 243 -13.30 15.15 13.75
N PRO A 244 -14.21 14.45 13.08
CA PRO A 244 -15.05 13.54 13.81
C PRO A 244 -14.17 12.46 14.47
N THR A 245 -14.57 12.09 15.68
CA THR A 245 -14.00 10.95 16.40
C THR A 245 -15.04 9.85 16.41
N LEU A 246 -14.73 8.70 15.81
CA LEU A 246 -15.51 7.50 15.97
C LEU A 246 -15.32 7.00 17.41
N VAL A 247 -16.41 7.05 18.19
CA VAL A 247 -16.48 6.50 19.53
C VAL A 247 -17.07 5.09 19.43
N HIS A 248 -16.32 4.09 19.89
CA HIS A 248 -16.73 2.70 19.83
C HIS A 248 -16.63 2.05 21.21
N THR A 249 -17.76 1.59 21.74
CA THR A 249 -17.81 0.82 22.97
C THR A 249 -17.58 -0.66 22.66
N THR A 250 -16.48 -1.21 23.14
CA THR A 250 -16.13 -2.63 22.97
C THR A 250 -17.09 -3.53 23.76
N GLU A 251 -17.08 -4.83 23.46
CA GLU A 251 -17.80 -5.85 24.25
C GLU A 251 -17.46 -5.82 25.76
N SER A 252 -16.25 -5.37 26.11
CA SER A 252 -15.81 -5.22 27.51
C SER A 252 -16.24 -3.89 28.17
N GLY A 253 -17.04 -3.07 27.49
CA GLY A 253 -17.43 -1.73 27.93
C GLY A 253 -16.32 -0.67 27.83
N ALA A 254 -15.18 -0.98 27.20
CA ALA A 254 -14.10 -0.01 27.04
C ALA A 254 -14.40 0.89 25.83
N ILE A 255 -14.10 2.18 25.94
CA ILE A 255 -14.31 3.14 24.86
C ILE A 255 -13.02 3.22 24.03
N ILE A 256 -13.15 2.99 22.72
CA ILE A 256 -12.12 3.24 21.71
C ILE A 256 -12.50 4.51 20.96
N GLU A 257 -11.61 5.49 21.00
CA GLU A 257 -11.72 6.70 20.19
C GLU A 257 -10.79 6.60 18.99
N LEU A 258 -11.36 6.66 17.79
CA LEU A 258 -10.61 6.69 16.55
C LEU A 258 -10.87 8.03 15.86
N PRO A 259 -9.87 8.92 15.73
CA PRO A 259 -10.01 10.10 14.90
C PRO A 259 -10.05 9.74 13.41
N LEU A 260 -10.90 10.43 12.65
CA LEU A 260 -10.96 10.32 11.19
C LEU A 260 -10.92 11.71 10.57
N LEU A 261 -9.98 11.92 9.65
CA LEU A 261 -10.03 13.05 8.72
C LEU A 261 -10.87 12.65 7.52
N LEU A 262 -12.19 12.82 7.63
CA LEU A 262 -13.11 12.43 6.58
C LEU A 262 -12.77 13.11 5.23
N PRO A 263 -13.14 12.48 4.10
CA PRO A 263 -12.97 13.07 2.78
C PRO A 263 -13.43 14.53 2.69
N SER A 264 -14.56 14.89 3.32
CA SER A 264 -15.13 16.23 3.31
C SER A 264 -14.21 17.25 3.99
N SER A 265 -13.61 16.88 5.12
CA SER A 265 -12.59 17.69 5.79
C SER A 265 -11.40 17.94 4.84
N TRP A 266 -10.86 16.91 4.19
CA TRP A 266 -9.78 17.11 3.23
C TRP A 266 -10.19 18.00 2.06
N LEU A 267 -11.33 17.75 1.45
CA LEU A 267 -11.78 18.51 0.29
C LEU A 267 -11.95 19.99 0.63
N LYS A 268 -12.56 20.32 1.77
CA LYS A 268 -12.81 21.71 2.20
C LYS A 268 -11.51 22.55 2.16
N VAL A 269 -10.41 21.97 2.61
CA VAL A 269 -9.10 22.63 2.62
C VAL A 269 -8.48 22.65 1.23
N LEU A 270 -8.52 21.51 0.55
CA LEU A 270 -7.86 21.35 -0.74
C LEU A 270 -8.50 22.22 -1.83
N VAL A 271 -9.83 22.33 -1.90
CA VAL A 271 -10.49 23.20 -2.90
C VAL A 271 -10.28 24.68 -2.60
N THR A 272 -10.23 25.06 -1.32
CA THR A 272 -10.12 26.46 -0.90
C THR A 272 -8.68 26.97 -0.97
N GLU A 273 -7.72 26.20 -0.46
CA GLU A 273 -6.33 26.65 -0.31
C GLU A 273 -5.40 26.08 -1.39
N TYR A 274 -5.68 24.86 -1.89
CA TYR A 274 -4.75 24.11 -2.74
C TYR A 274 -5.39 23.44 -3.97
N PRO A 275 -6.26 24.14 -4.75
CA PRO A 275 -7.06 23.50 -5.81
C PRO A 275 -6.20 22.84 -6.89
N HIS A 276 -4.97 23.31 -7.09
CA HIS A 276 -4.00 22.70 -8.01
C HIS A 276 -3.64 21.24 -7.69
N LEU A 277 -3.78 20.79 -6.43
CA LEU A 277 -3.56 19.39 -6.05
C LEU A 277 -4.70 18.49 -6.51
N LEU A 278 -5.89 19.05 -6.75
CA LEU A 278 -7.08 18.34 -7.22
C LEU A 278 -7.31 18.51 -8.72
N GLY A 279 -6.95 19.67 -9.28
CA GLY A 279 -7.15 20.07 -10.67
C GLY A 279 -5.98 19.77 -11.62
N GLY A 280 -5.05 18.89 -11.23
CA GLY A 280 -4.02 18.38 -12.14
C GLY A 280 -2.76 19.25 -12.30
N GLY A 281 -2.44 20.10 -11.32
CA GLY A 281 -1.20 20.87 -11.25
C GLY A 281 -1.36 22.39 -11.22
N GLN A 282 -0.24 23.08 -10.96
CA GLN A 282 -0.18 24.54 -10.86
C GLN A 282 -0.48 25.23 -12.20
N GLY A 283 -1.17 26.37 -12.15
CA GLY A 283 -1.51 27.20 -13.33
C GLY A 283 -2.63 26.65 -14.22
N LYS A 284 -3.25 25.53 -13.87
CA LYS A 284 -4.42 24.99 -14.58
C LYS A 284 -5.71 25.51 -13.97
N ASN A 285 -6.70 25.79 -14.81
CA ASN A 285 -8.07 26.07 -14.36
C ASN A 285 -8.74 24.76 -13.92
N ILE A 286 -9.06 24.64 -12.64
CA ILE A 286 -9.67 23.43 -12.09
C ILE A 286 -10.99 23.07 -12.79
N HIS A 287 -11.83 24.06 -13.10
CA HIS A 287 -13.16 23.81 -13.67
C HIS A 287 -13.09 23.20 -15.07
N GLU A 288 -12.20 23.73 -15.91
CA GLU A 288 -11.93 23.19 -17.25
C GLU A 288 -11.36 21.78 -17.17
N GLN A 289 -10.46 21.51 -16.21
CA GLN A 289 -9.89 20.18 -16.03
C GLN A 289 -10.94 19.17 -15.56
N LEU A 290 -11.81 19.54 -14.63
CA LEU A 290 -12.89 18.67 -14.17
C LEU A 290 -13.90 18.39 -15.30
N ASN A 291 -14.32 19.43 -16.04
CA ASN A 291 -15.19 19.25 -17.21
C ASN A 291 -14.56 18.33 -18.27
N ALA A 292 -13.28 18.54 -18.60
CA ALA A 292 -12.55 17.71 -19.54
C ALA A 292 -12.47 16.24 -19.09
N PHE A 293 -12.23 16.01 -17.80
CA PHE A 293 -12.21 14.65 -17.23
C PHE A 293 -13.58 13.97 -17.40
N TRP A 294 -14.67 14.61 -16.96
CA TRP A 294 -16.01 14.01 -17.01
C TRP A 294 -16.53 13.84 -18.43
N THR A 295 -16.08 14.67 -19.37
CA THR A 295 -16.38 14.52 -20.80
C THR A 295 -15.83 13.20 -21.34
N CYS A 296 -14.57 12.86 -21.06
CA CYS A 296 -14.00 11.59 -21.49
C CYS A 296 -14.51 10.40 -20.65
N TYR A 297 -14.68 10.58 -19.34
CA TYR A 297 -15.12 9.52 -18.43
C TYR A 297 -16.52 8.98 -18.74
N ARG A 298 -17.37 9.78 -19.42
CA ARG A 298 -18.73 9.35 -19.81
C ARG A 298 -18.71 8.14 -20.75
N PHE A 299 -17.66 7.98 -21.54
CA PHE A 299 -17.50 6.82 -22.43
C PHE A 299 -16.97 5.58 -21.71
N VAL A 300 -16.34 5.78 -20.55
CA VAL A 300 -15.79 4.72 -19.69
C VAL A 300 -16.90 4.13 -18.82
N GLN A 301 -17.66 5.00 -18.15
CA GLN A 301 -18.73 4.61 -17.23
C GLN A 301 -19.99 5.46 -17.48
N PRO A 302 -20.73 5.24 -18.58
CA PRO A 302 -21.89 6.06 -18.93
C PRO A 302 -23.01 6.01 -17.89
N GLY A 303 -23.15 4.88 -17.18
CA GLY A 303 -24.12 4.68 -16.11
C GLY A 303 -23.73 5.30 -14.77
N HIS A 304 -22.65 6.08 -14.69
CA HIS A 304 -22.22 6.65 -13.42
C HIS A 304 -23.25 7.68 -12.90
N GLU A 305 -23.59 7.61 -11.61
CA GLU A 305 -24.61 8.45 -10.94
C GLU A 305 -24.40 9.96 -11.13
N ILE A 306 -23.16 10.42 -11.34
CA ILE A 306 -22.86 11.83 -11.58
C ILE A 306 -23.54 12.38 -12.82
N TYR A 307 -23.80 11.54 -13.83
CA TYR A 307 -24.48 11.94 -15.06
C TYR A 307 -26.00 12.06 -14.91
N LYS A 308 -26.57 11.63 -13.77
CA LYS A 308 -27.96 11.92 -13.39
C LYS A 308 -28.12 13.28 -12.72
N LYS A 309 -27.02 13.92 -12.30
CA LYS A 309 -27.01 15.26 -11.71
C LYS A 309 -26.97 16.33 -12.81
N ASP A 310 -27.17 17.59 -12.41
CA ASP A 310 -27.07 18.74 -13.32
C ASP A 310 -25.69 18.76 -14.01
N PRO A 311 -25.62 18.75 -15.36
CA PRO A 311 -24.37 18.83 -16.11
C PRO A 311 -23.48 20.01 -15.73
N ALA A 312 -24.04 21.13 -15.27
CA ALA A 312 -23.27 22.28 -14.80
C ALA A 312 -22.37 21.93 -13.59
N ARG A 313 -22.71 20.90 -12.82
CA ARG A 313 -21.91 20.43 -11.67
C ARG A 313 -20.61 19.73 -12.07
N LEU A 314 -20.47 19.26 -13.32
CA LEU A 314 -19.28 18.51 -13.74
C LEU A 314 -18.00 19.33 -13.57
N GLY A 315 -18.05 20.63 -13.86
CA GLY A 315 -16.93 21.56 -13.67
C GLY A 315 -16.59 21.84 -12.20
N TYR A 316 -17.40 21.35 -11.26
CA TYR A 316 -17.24 21.52 -9.82
C TYR A 316 -17.11 20.18 -9.08
N THR A 317 -17.11 19.05 -9.80
CA THR A 317 -17.09 17.71 -9.19
C THR A 317 -15.71 17.10 -9.30
N VAL A 318 -15.05 16.85 -8.17
CA VAL A 318 -13.73 16.21 -8.13
C VAL A 318 -13.86 14.69 -8.29
N PRO A 319 -13.17 14.06 -9.27
CA PRO A 319 -13.16 12.60 -9.39
C PRO A 319 -12.23 11.99 -8.33
N LEU A 320 -12.83 11.37 -7.31
CA LEU A 320 -12.10 10.79 -6.18
C LEU A 320 -11.93 9.28 -6.33
N LEU A 321 -10.81 8.79 -5.83
CA LEU A 321 -10.54 7.39 -5.59
C LEU A 321 -10.35 7.19 -4.09
N LEU A 322 -11.01 6.18 -3.54
CA LEU A 322 -10.75 5.70 -2.19
C LEU A 322 -9.71 4.59 -2.27
N HIS A 323 -8.77 4.54 -1.35
CA HIS A 323 -7.78 3.47 -1.27
C HIS A 323 -7.66 2.94 0.15
N GLY A 324 -7.59 1.61 0.30
CA GLY A 324 -7.27 0.96 1.57
C GLY A 324 -6.28 -0.19 1.41
N ASP A 325 -5.35 -0.29 2.37
CA ASP A 325 -4.38 -1.40 2.44
C ASP A 325 -3.78 -1.55 3.85
N GLU A 326 -3.16 -2.71 4.11
CA GLU A 326 -2.51 -3.07 5.36
C GLU A 326 -0.98 -3.06 5.24
N GLY A 327 -0.33 -2.09 5.88
CA GLY A 327 1.12 -2.07 5.98
C GLY A 327 1.66 -2.74 7.25
N ARG A 328 2.97 -3.06 7.27
CA ARG A 328 3.61 -3.74 8.41
C ARG A 328 3.62 -2.88 9.68
N TYR A 329 3.31 -3.49 10.82
CA TYR A 329 3.29 -2.82 12.14
C TYR A 329 4.08 -3.59 13.21
N LEU A 330 4.01 -3.13 14.46
CA LEU A 330 4.72 -3.70 15.61
C LEU A 330 4.34 -5.17 15.83
N LYS A 331 5.30 -5.96 16.33
CA LYS A 331 5.12 -7.39 16.70
C LYS A 331 4.49 -8.25 15.57
N LYS A 332 4.83 -7.99 14.30
CA LYS A 332 4.25 -8.65 13.11
C LYS A 332 2.74 -8.38 12.91
N GLY A 333 2.17 -7.39 13.62
CA GLY A 333 0.84 -6.89 13.33
C GLY A 333 0.82 -6.07 12.04
N ASN A 334 -0.38 -5.67 11.64
CA ASN A 334 -0.62 -4.80 10.50
C ASN A 334 -1.17 -3.44 10.96
N PHE A 335 -1.07 -2.44 10.08
CA PHE A 335 -1.66 -1.13 10.25
C PHE A 335 -2.48 -0.83 9.01
N MET A 336 -3.80 -0.82 9.17
CA MET A 336 -4.75 -0.44 8.12
C MET A 336 -4.60 1.05 7.84
N ILE A 337 -4.56 1.41 6.57
CA ILE A 337 -4.37 2.77 6.09
C ILE A 337 -5.44 3.04 5.06
N CYS A 338 -6.25 4.07 5.29
CA CYS A 338 -7.27 4.53 4.37
C CYS A 338 -6.91 5.93 3.86
N THR A 339 -6.90 6.11 2.54
CA THR A 339 -6.54 7.37 1.88
C THR A 339 -7.56 7.72 0.79
N ILE A 340 -7.75 9.00 0.53
CA ILE A 340 -8.40 9.48 -0.71
C ILE A 340 -7.38 10.14 -1.64
N GLU A 341 -7.69 10.15 -2.93
CA GLU A 341 -6.89 10.83 -3.94
C GLU A 341 -7.76 11.33 -5.10
N SER A 342 -7.33 12.42 -5.76
CA SER A 342 -7.89 12.81 -7.06
C SER A 342 -7.36 11.88 -8.16
N ALA A 343 -8.20 11.58 -9.15
CA ALA A 343 -7.75 10.90 -10.37
C ALA A 343 -6.75 11.74 -11.18
N LEU A 344 -6.78 13.07 -11.02
CA LEU A 344 -5.91 14.00 -11.72
C LEU A 344 -4.57 14.17 -10.98
N GLY A 345 -3.47 13.70 -11.59
CA GLY A 345 -2.13 13.87 -11.04
C GLY A 345 -1.61 15.31 -11.17
N SER A 346 -0.82 15.75 -10.19
CA SER A 346 -0.34 17.14 -10.08
C SER A 346 1.18 17.32 -10.22
N ASP A 347 1.93 16.26 -10.52
CA ASP A 347 3.39 16.30 -10.68
C ASP A 347 3.82 17.06 -11.96
N PRO A 348 4.40 18.27 -11.84
CA PRO A 348 4.79 19.07 -13.00
C PRO A 348 5.97 18.47 -13.79
N GLU A 349 6.76 17.58 -13.17
CA GLU A 349 7.94 17.00 -13.80
C GLU A 349 7.58 15.80 -14.69
N LYS A 350 6.42 15.16 -14.47
CA LYS A 350 6.00 13.98 -15.24
C LYS A 350 5.89 14.29 -16.74
N MET A 351 5.30 15.44 -17.09
CA MET A 351 5.19 15.84 -18.49
C MET A 351 6.51 16.28 -19.14
N LYS A 352 7.50 16.68 -18.34
CA LYS A 352 8.82 17.08 -18.85
C LYS A 352 9.71 15.88 -19.11
N ARG A 353 9.53 14.79 -18.38
CA ARG A 353 10.27 13.52 -18.53
C ARG A 353 9.76 12.66 -19.69
N LYS A 354 9.16 13.26 -20.73
CA LYS A 354 8.68 12.52 -21.91
C LYS A 354 9.85 11.76 -22.53
N VAL A 355 9.92 10.47 -22.27
CA VAL A 355 10.71 9.56 -23.08
C VAL A 355 9.99 9.44 -24.41
N PRO A 356 10.64 9.69 -25.56
CA PRO A 356 10.03 9.46 -26.87
C PRO A 356 9.51 8.03 -26.92
N CYS A 357 8.19 7.84 -27.09
CA CYS A 357 7.66 6.51 -27.35
C CYS A 357 7.66 6.26 -28.86
N GLN A 358 8.25 5.15 -29.29
CA GLN A 358 8.12 4.62 -30.66
C GLN A 358 6.76 3.93 -30.88
N CYS A 359 5.72 4.38 -30.19
CA CYS A 359 4.42 3.73 -30.16
C CYS A 359 3.72 3.76 -31.53
N HIS A 360 4.00 4.77 -32.35
CA HIS A 360 3.45 4.89 -33.71
C HIS A 360 4.11 3.98 -34.73
N GLU A 361 5.29 3.47 -34.42
CA GLU A 361 6.11 2.64 -35.32
C GLU A 361 5.84 1.15 -35.12
N ASP A 362 4.99 0.79 -34.17
CA ASP A 362 4.69 -0.61 -33.88
C ASP A 362 3.84 -1.23 -35.00
N HIS A 363 4.49 -2.01 -35.86
CA HIS A 363 3.87 -2.71 -36.98
C HIS A 363 2.70 -3.60 -36.58
N VAL A 364 2.61 -4.01 -35.30
CA VAL A 364 1.47 -4.79 -34.81
C VAL A 364 0.15 -4.02 -34.94
N LEU A 365 0.22 -2.68 -34.91
CA LEU A 365 -0.94 -1.82 -35.08
C LEU A 365 -1.52 -1.86 -36.50
N HIS A 366 -0.75 -2.22 -37.52
CA HIS A 366 -1.25 -2.33 -38.91
C HIS A 366 -2.32 -3.42 -39.07
N ARG A 367 -2.37 -4.38 -38.14
CA ARG A 367 -3.38 -5.46 -38.10
C ARG A 367 -4.74 -4.95 -37.67
N TYR A 368 -4.76 -3.84 -36.94
CA TYR A 368 -5.95 -3.14 -36.53
C TYR A 368 -6.16 -2.07 -37.59
N GLY A 369 -7.28 -2.13 -38.32
CA GLY A 369 -7.60 -1.15 -39.37
C GLY A 369 -7.70 0.28 -38.82
N ASN A 370 -8.39 1.17 -39.54
CA ASN A 370 -8.57 2.53 -39.03
C ASN A 370 -9.35 2.52 -37.70
N LEU A 371 -8.67 2.75 -36.57
CA LEU A 371 -9.25 2.84 -35.24
C LEU A 371 -10.16 4.07 -35.05
N GLY A 372 -10.13 5.01 -35.99
CA GLY A 372 -10.85 6.28 -35.96
C GLY A 372 -10.33 7.23 -34.87
N GLU A 373 -10.85 8.46 -34.88
CA GLU A 373 -10.57 9.47 -33.85
C GLU A 373 -11.47 9.32 -32.61
N GLY A 374 -12.42 8.38 -32.65
CA GLY A 374 -13.48 8.23 -31.65
C GLY A 374 -14.71 9.07 -32.00
N TYR A 375 -15.54 9.37 -31.01
CA TYR A 375 -16.66 10.29 -31.15
C TYR A 375 -16.14 11.71 -31.47
N PRO A 376 -16.52 12.31 -32.63
CA PRO A 376 -15.95 13.58 -33.07
C PRO A 376 -16.46 14.79 -32.26
N GLY A 377 -17.72 14.74 -31.81
CA GLY A 377 -18.37 15.82 -31.06
C GLY A 377 -18.40 17.17 -31.77
N ASP A 378 -18.76 18.23 -31.03
CA ASP A 378 -18.67 19.62 -31.48
C ASP A 378 -17.33 20.27 -31.08
N ALA A 379 -17.16 21.57 -31.36
CA ALA A 379 -15.94 22.29 -31.03
C ALA A 379 -15.64 22.35 -29.52
N SER A 380 -16.67 22.46 -28.67
CA SER A 380 -16.50 22.51 -27.21
C SER A 380 -16.07 21.14 -26.66
N PHE A 381 -16.63 20.07 -27.22
CA PHE A 381 -16.23 18.71 -26.95
C PHE A 381 -14.78 18.45 -27.37
N ALA A 382 -14.41 18.86 -28.59
CA ALA A 382 -13.04 18.71 -29.09
C ALA A 382 -12.02 19.42 -28.19
N GLU A 383 -12.36 20.61 -27.67
CA GLU A 383 -11.52 21.34 -26.73
C GLU A 383 -11.39 20.59 -25.39
N SER A 384 -12.50 20.04 -24.87
CA SER A 384 -12.49 19.22 -23.66
C SER A 384 -11.60 17.98 -23.82
N VAL A 385 -11.67 17.31 -24.97
CA VAL A 385 -10.80 16.16 -25.30
C VAL A 385 -9.33 16.58 -25.41
N ARG A 386 -9.06 17.76 -25.98
CA ARG A 386 -7.70 18.32 -26.08
C ARG A 386 -7.12 18.58 -24.69
N LEU A 387 -7.90 19.16 -23.78
CA LEU A 387 -7.50 19.39 -22.39
C LEU A 387 -7.30 18.08 -21.64
N ALA A 388 -8.22 17.12 -21.77
CA ALA A 388 -8.11 15.79 -21.16
C ALA A 388 -6.83 15.06 -21.60
N SER A 389 -6.44 15.18 -22.87
CA SER A 389 -5.20 14.58 -23.40
C SER A 389 -3.92 15.06 -22.67
N HIS A 390 -4.00 16.14 -21.91
CA HIS A 390 -2.90 16.70 -21.10
C HIS A 390 -3.09 16.47 -19.58
N GLN A 391 -4.04 15.64 -19.18
CA GLN A 391 -4.18 15.21 -17.78
C GLN A 391 -3.23 14.04 -17.53
N ILE A 392 -2.51 14.07 -16.41
CA ILE A 392 -1.56 13.01 -16.07
C ILE A 392 -2.13 12.07 -15.02
N VAL A 393 -1.71 10.81 -15.06
CA VAL A 393 -2.00 9.84 -14.00
C VAL A 393 -1.34 10.28 -12.69
N ASN A 394 -2.05 10.09 -11.57
CA ASN A 394 -1.59 10.38 -10.22
C ASN A 394 -0.68 9.28 -9.62
N ASP A 395 0.39 8.91 -10.32
CA ASP A 395 1.33 7.85 -9.93
C ASP A 395 2.76 8.36 -9.59
N SER A 396 2.99 9.67 -9.67
CA SER A 396 4.28 10.31 -9.45
C SER A 396 4.16 11.56 -8.57
N GLY A 397 5.30 12.21 -8.30
CA GLY A 397 5.38 13.33 -7.37
C GLY A 397 5.49 12.87 -5.92
N ASN A 398 5.20 13.78 -4.99
CA ASN A 398 5.22 13.46 -3.57
C ASN A 398 3.86 12.91 -3.12
N GLU A 399 3.84 11.69 -2.59
CA GLU A 399 2.60 10.98 -2.25
C GLU A 399 1.81 11.67 -1.14
N PHE A 400 2.46 12.42 -0.26
CA PHE A 400 1.76 13.23 0.76
C PHE A 400 0.97 14.41 0.16
N LEU A 401 1.25 14.79 -1.09
CA LEU A 401 0.53 15.84 -1.80
C LEU A 401 -0.56 15.30 -2.74
N SER A 402 -0.75 13.98 -2.77
CA SER A 402 -1.71 13.34 -3.67
C SER A 402 -2.54 12.21 -3.06
N LYS A 403 -2.06 11.60 -1.96
CA LYS A 403 -2.73 10.53 -1.21
C LYS A 403 -3.01 11.02 0.21
N PHE A 404 -4.21 11.55 0.43
CA PHE A 404 -4.57 12.19 1.70
C PHE A 404 -5.09 11.17 2.70
N LEU A 405 -4.44 11.07 3.86
CA LEU A 405 -4.77 10.07 4.89
C LEU A 405 -6.09 10.40 5.58
N VAL A 406 -7.05 9.49 5.48
CA VAL A 406 -8.36 9.58 6.15
C VAL A 406 -8.25 9.05 7.57
N PHE A 407 -7.75 7.81 7.73
CA PHE A 407 -7.46 7.24 9.04
C PHE A 407 -6.38 6.15 8.95
N GLY A 408 -5.78 5.86 10.10
CA GLY A 408 -4.90 4.72 10.28
C GLY A 408 -5.32 3.91 11.50
N MET A 409 -5.34 2.58 11.42
CA MET A 409 -5.81 1.72 12.50
C MET A 409 -4.90 0.50 12.70
N SER A 410 -4.51 0.24 13.94
CA SER A 410 -3.74 -0.96 14.29
C SER A 410 -4.59 -2.21 14.22
N SER A 411 -4.03 -3.29 13.66
CA SER A 411 -4.66 -4.62 13.67
C SER A 411 -4.93 -5.17 15.05
N LEU A 412 -4.25 -4.66 16.09
CA LEU A 412 -4.54 -5.03 17.48
C LEU A 412 -5.91 -4.53 17.94
N LEU A 413 -6.42 -3.44 17.35
CA LEU A 413 -7.72 -2.87 17.67
C LEU A 413 -8.82 -3.61 16.90
N TYR A 414 -8.81 -3.56 15.57
CA TYR A 414 -9.92 -4.11 14.77
C TYR A 414 -9.97 -5.64 14.67
N LYS A 415 -8.91 -6.37 15.02
CA LYS A 415 -9.02 -7.84 15.16
C LYS A 415 -9.65 -8.24 16.49
N LYS A 416 -9.52 -7.39 17.52
CA LYS A 416 -10.17 -7.58 18.82
C LYS A 416 -11.64 -7.19 18.73
N ASP A 417 -11.93 -6.10 18.02
CA ASP A 417 -13.29 -5.62 17.78
C ASP A 417 -13.62 -5.62 16.29
N LYS A 418 -14.26 -6.71 15.84
CA LYS A 418 -14.47 -6.99 14.41
C LYS A 418 -15.35 -5.94 13.71
N GLY A 419 -16.21 -5.23 14.44
CA GLY A 419 -17.09 -4.21 13.86
C GLY A 419 -16.43 -2.84 13.70
N LEU A 420 -15.34 -2.55 14.41
CA LEU A 420 -14.72 -1.23 14.43
C LEU A 420 -14.23 -0.77 13.05
N LEU A 421 -13.62 -1.68 12.29
CA LEU A 421 -13.09 -1.36 10.96
C LEU A 421 -14.21 -1.06 9.97
N HIS A 422 -15.29 -1.85 9.97
CA HIS A 422 -16.46 -1.62 9.13
C HIS A 422 -17.11 -0.28 9.48
N LYS A 423 -17.33 0.02 10.77
CA LYS A 423 -17.87 1.32 11.22
C LYS A 423 -17.05 2.51 10.73
N ALA A 424 -15.72 2.40 10.72
CA ALA A 424 -14.87 3.46 10.19
C ALA A 424 -15.07 3.67 8.69
N PHE A 425 -15.22 2.60 7.91
CA PHE A 425 -15.52 2.68 6.48
C PHE A 425 -16.97 3.08 6.19
N ASP A 426 -17.93 2.76 7.06
CA ASP A 426 -19.32 3.22 6.97
C ASP A 426 -19.38 4.75 7.07
N MET A 427 -18.63 5.34 8.00
CA MET A 427 -18.51 6.80 8.09
C MET A 427 -17.88 7.41 6.84
N VAL A 428 -16.86 6.77 6.26
CA VAL A 428 -16.21 7.25 5.03
C VAL A 428 -17.15 7.15 3.83
N ALA A 429 -17.90 6.05 3.70
CA ALA A 429 -18.86 5.87 2.62
C ALA A 429 -20.03 6.87 2.73
N ALA A 430 -20.55 7.09 3.93
CA ALA A 430 -21.59 8.09 4.20
C ALA A 430 -21.11 9.51 3.84
N ASP A 431 -19.87 9.86 4.20
CA ASP A 431 -19.29 11.16 3.89
C ASP A 431 -19.06 11.36 2.37
N LEU A 432 -18.61 10.34 1.65
CA LEU A 432 -18.50 10.39 0.19
C LEU A 432 -19.87 10.54 -0.50
N LYS A 433 -20.91 9.89 0.05
CA LYS A 433 -22.29 10.07 -0.43
C LYS A 433 -22.77 11.50 -0.19
N GLU A 434 -22.51 12.06 0.99
CA GLU A 434 -22.86 13.45 1.32
C GLU A 434 -22.17 14.45 0.38
N LEU A 435 -20.88 14.24 0.09
CA LEU A 435 -20.12 15.05 -0.87
C LEU A 435 -20.63 14.95 -2.31
N HIS A 436 -21.23 13.82 -2.67
CA HIS A 436 -21.84 13.62 -3.98
C HIS A 436 -23.16 14.39 -4.11
N GLU A 437 -24.00 14.34 -3.07
CA GLU A 437 -25.33 14.95 -3.08
C GLU A 437 -25.27 16.46 -2.86
N ASN A 438 -24.60 16.88 -1.78
CA ASN A 438 -24.67 18.23 -1.23
C ASN A 438 -23.38 19.03 -1.45
N GLY A 439 -22.24 18.36 -1.55
CA GLY A 439 -20.95 19.01 -1.78
C GLY A 439 -20.47 19.87 -0.61
N ILE A 440 -19.48 20.72 -0.86
CA ILE A 440 -18.89 21.66 0.11
C ILE A 440 -18.97 23.07 -0.46
N ASP A 441 -19.63 23.95 0.27
CA ASP A 441 -19.65 25.38 -0.04
C ASP A 441 -18.33 26.05 0.38
N THR A 442 -17.66 26.72 -0.57
CA THR A 442 -16.46 27.53 -0.35
C THR A 442 -16.77 29.03 -0.27
N GLY A 443 -18.05 29.41 -0.24
CA GLY A 443 -18.56 30.78 -0.26
C GLY A 443 -18.68 31.37 -1.68
N SER A 444 -17.81 30.95 -2.60
CA SER A 444 -17.88 31.35 -4.02
C SER A 444 -18.57 30.30 -4.90
N HIS A 445 -18.36 29.01 -4.60
CA HIS A 445 -18.90 27.90 -5.35
C HIS A 445 -19.13 26.70 -4.42
N THR A 446 -20.01 25.81 -4.82
CA THR A 446 -20.15 24.49 -4.20
C THR A 446 -19.34 23.47 -4.99
N PHE A 447 -18.36 22.85 -4.35
CA PHE A 447 -17.58 21.75 -4.93
C PHE A 447 -18.15 20.40 -4.49
N TYR A 448 -18.32 19.49 -5.43
CA TYR A 448 -18.82 18.14 -5.20
C TYR A 448 -17.69 17.12 -5.32
N SER A 449 -17.97 15.88 -4.94
CA SER A 449 -17.10 14.75 -5.28
C SER A 449 -17.89 13.62 -5.89
N ALA A 450 -17.28 12.88 -6.82
CA ALA A 450 -17.82 11.63 -7.31
C ALA A 450 -16.71 10.58 -7.26
N THR A 451 -17.01 9.47 -6.57
CA THR A 451 -16.05 8.37 -6.42
C THR A 451 -16.07 7.53 -7.67
N ILE A 452 -14.95 7.46 -8.39
CA ILE A 452 -14.83 6.68 -9.63
C ILE A 452 -14.31 5.24 -9.40
N GLY A 453 -13.91 4.94 -8.16
CA GLY A 453 -13.46 3.62 -7.76
C GLY A 453 -12.86 3.54 -6.34
N VAL A 454 -12.90 2.33 -5.81
CA VAL A 454 -12.18 1.87 -4.63
C VAL A 454 -10.97 1.07 -5.11
N LYS A 455 -9.79 1.46 -4.65
CA LYS A 455 -8.49 0.86 -4.91
C LYS A 455 -8.03 0.06 -3.69
N GLY A 456 -7.28 -0.99 -3.96
CA GLY A 456 -6.64 -1.82 -2.95
C GLY A 456 -6.28 -3.15 -3.57
N ASP A 457 -5.56 -3.98 -2.83
CA ASP A 457 -5.33 -5.35 -3.27
C ASP A 457 -6.63 -6.17 -3.20
N LEU A 458 -6.65 -7.33 -3.85
CA LEU A 458 -7.83 -8.20 -3.83
C LEU A 458 -8.21 -8.65 -2.41
N LYS A 459 -7.23 -8.70 -1.49
CA LYS A 459 -7.46 -9.06 -0.08
C LYS A 459 -8.29 -8.00 0.62
N PHE A 460 -7.94 -6.73 0.43
CA PHE A 460 -8.67 -5.58 0.95
C PHE A 460 -10.11 -5.58 0.42
N HIS A 461 -10.31 -5.80 -0.88
CA HIS A 461 -11.65 -5.90 -1.47
C HIS A 461 -12.46 -7.04 -0.85
N HIS A 462 -11.88 -8.23 -0.65
CA HIS A 462 -12.58 -9.32 0.05
C HIS A 462 -12.94 -8.94 1.49
N GLN A 463 -12.01 -8.34 2.23
CA GLN A 463 -12.21 -8.01 3.64
C GLN A 463 -13.33 -7.00 3.86
N LEU A 464 -13.45 -5.97 3.00
CA LEU A 464 -14.44 -4.89 3.19
C LEU A 464 -15.62 -4.92 2.24
N GLY A 465 -15.53 -5.67 1.16
CA GLY A 465 -16.59 -5.79 0.17
C GLY A 465 -17.66 -6.84 0.52
N ASN A 466 -17.58 -7.48 1.70
CA ASN A 466 -18.43 -8.62 2.08
C ASN A 466 -18.51 -9.69 0.96
N LEU A 467 -17.41 -9.89 0.24
CA LEU A 467 -17.41 -10.67 -1.00
C LEU A 467 -17.44 -12.17 -0.70
N GLU A 468 -18.55 -12.83 -1.02
CA GLU A 468 -18.68 -14.30 -1.06
C GLU A 468 -17.84 -14.91 -2.18
N ARG A 469 -17.58 -14.14 -3.25
CA ARG A 469 -16.72 -14.54 -4.37
C ARG A 469 -15.40 -13.79 -4.32
N SER A 470 -14.32 -14.52 -4.10
CA SER A 470 -12.97 -13.93 -4.08
C SER A 470 -11.90 -14.97 -4.42
N TYR A 471 -10.68 -14.52 -4.66
CA TYR A 471 -9.53 -15.39 -4.92
C TYR A 471 -9.23 -16.38 -3.77
N TYR A 472 -9.78 -16.17 -2.56
CA TYR A 472 -9.69 -17.14 -1.46
C TYR A 472 -10.49 -18.42 -1.71
N ASN A 473 -11.43 -18.38 -2.66
CA ASN A 473 -12.28 -19.53 -3.00
C ASN A 473 -11.57 -20.55 -3.90
N VAL A 474 -10.35 -20.25 -4.36
CA VAL A 474 -9.55 -21.22 -5.13
C VAL A 474 -9.32 -22.46 -4.27
N GLY A 475 -9.82 -23.59 -4.76
CA GLY A 475 -9.66 -24.90 -4.13
C GLY A 475 -9.28 -25.96 -5.14
N THR A 476 -8.79 -27.10 -4.64
CA THR A 476 -8.44 -28.27 -5.46
C THR A 476 -9.55 -29.31 -5.53
N THR A 477 -10.61 -29.16 -4.73
CA THR A 477 -11.67 -30.17 -4.54
C THR A 477 -13.04 -29.71 -5.01
N ARG A 478 -13.33 -28.40 -4.95
CA ARG A 478 -14.63 -27.82 -5.32
C ARG A 478 -14.40 -26.59 -6.18
N ASN A 479 -15.22 -26.47 -7.22
CA ASN A 479 -15.27 -25.31 -8.09
C ASN A 479 -16.15 -24.25 -7.44
N ASN A 480 -15.52 -23.24 -6.84
CA ASN A 480 -16.21 -22.11 -6.25
C ASN A 480 -15.93 -20.85 -7.09
N PRO A 481 -16.90 -19.94 -7.24
CA PRO A 481 -16.66 -18.67 -7.91
C PRO A 481 -15.57 -17.85 -7.21
N ILE A 482 -14.64 -17.29 -7.99
CA ILE A 482 -13.44 -16.59 -7.48
C ILE A 482 -13.39 -15.09 -7.80
N CYS A 483 -14.26 -14.62 -8.71
CA CYS A 483 -14.25 -13.25 -9.19
C CYS A 483 -15.39 -12.44 -8.55
N SER A 484 -15.09 -11.22 -8.11
CA SER A 484 -16.11 -10.30 -7.61
C SER A 484 -16.99 -9.72 -8.74
N LEU A 485 -16.49 -9.72 -9.98
CA LEU A 485 -17.17 -9.10 -11.12
C LEU A 485 -18.00 -10.09 -11.95
N CYS A 486 -17.73 -11.40 -11.86
CA CYS A 486 -18.39 -12.43 -12.68
C CYS A 486 -18.45 -13.78 -11.96
N LEU A 487 -18.96 -14.82 -12.63
CA LEU A 487 -19.08 -16.18 -12.08
C LEU A 487 -17.88 -17.10 -12.38
N ALA A 488 -16.75 -16.55 -12.83
CA ALA A 488 -15.54 -17.32 -13.10
C ALA A 488 -15.09 -18.13 -11.88
N GLY A 489 -14.73 -19.40 -12.10
CA GLY A 489 -14.39 -20.38 -11.07
C GLY A 489 -15.54 -21.32 -10.71
N MET A 490 -16.78 -21.01 -11.10
CA MET A 490 -17.91 -21.93 -10.99
C MET A 490 -17.75 -23.11 -11.96
N GLU A 491 -18.41 -24.23 -11.66
CA GLU A 491 -18.50 -25.36 -12.60
C GLU A 491 -19.05 -24.90 -13.97
N GLY A 492 -18.36 -25.28 -15.06
CA GLY A 492 -18.68 -24.84 -16.43
C GLY A 492 -18.21 -23.42 -16.79
N VAL A 493 -17.69 -22.64 -15.84
CA VAL A 493 -17.29 -21.24 -16.03
C VAL A 493 -15.82 -21.06 -15.63
N GLY A 494 -14.91 -21.64 -16.43
CA GLY A 494 -13.47 -21.67 -16.13
C GLY A 494 -12.81 -20.30 -16.17
N PHE A 495 -12.12 -19.91 -15.10
CA PHE A 495 -11.45 -18.61 -15.02
C PHE A 495 -10.18 -18.53 -15.89
N GLU A 496 -9.57 -19.68 -16.20
CA GLU A 496 -8.43 -19.83 -17.09
C GLU A 496 -8.78 -19.75 -18.59
N ASP A 497 -10.06 -19.57 -18.95
CA ASP A 497 -10.45 -19.32 -20.33
C ASP A 497 -10.13 -17.87 -20.73
N LEU A 498 -9.16 -17.74 -21.65
CA LEU A 498 -8.64 -16.49 -22.19
C LEU A 498 -8.94 -16.36 -23.71
N SER A 499 -9.88 -17.16 -24.21
CA SER A 499 -10.39 -17.06 -25.59
C SER A 499 -11.04 -15.69 -25.83
N ASP A 500 -11.38 -15.35 -27.07
CA ASP A 500 -12.04 -14.06 -27.33
C ASP A 500 -13.46 -14.00 -26.77
N HIS A 501 -14.13 -15.15 -26.62
CA HIS A 501 -15.51 -15.28 -26.12
C HIS A 501 -15.60 -16.31 -24.98
N PRO A 502 -14.97 -16.05 -23.82
CA PRO A 502 -14.98 -17.01 -22.74
C PRO A 502 -16.34 -17.04 -22.04
N SER A 503 -16.72 -18.20 -21.50
CA SER A 503 -18.05 -18.39 -20.90
C SER A 503 -18.35 -17.44 -19.73
N TRP A 504 -17.32 -17.03 -18.98
CA TRP A 504 -17.47 -16.10 -17.87
C TRP A 504 -17.84 -14.67 -18.30
N LEU A 505 -17.57 -14.28 -19.56
CA LEU A 505 -17.82 -12.90 -20.01
C LEU A 505 -19.32 -12.55 -19.98
N ALA A 506 -20.18 -13.50 -20.32
CA ALA A 506 -21.63 -13.31 -20.27
C ALA A 506 -22.19 -13.26 -18.83
N THR A 507 -21.37 -13.59 -17.83
CA THR A 507 -21.77 -13.64 -16.41
C THR A 507 -21.36 -12.40 -15.63
N VAL A 508 -20.72 -11.43 -16.29
CA VAL A 508 -20.25 -10.18 -15.66
C VAL A 508 -21.44 -9.39 -15.14
N TYR A 509 -21.40 -9.02 -13.85
CA TYR A 509 -22.46 -8.31 -13.11
C TYR A 509 -23.84 -8.97 -13.10
N GLN A 510 -23.92 -10.26 -13.45
CA GLN A 510 -25.19 -10.99 -13.50
C GLN A 510 -25.77 -11.23 -12.10
N THR A 511 -24.91 -11.43 -11.10
CA THR A 511 -25.30 -11.67 -9.71
C THR A 511 -24.40 -10.86 -8.78
N ARG A 512 -24.92 -10.38 -7.65
CA ARG A 512 -24.11 -9.63 -6.67
C ARG A 512 -23.09 -10.56 -6.00
N PRO A 513 -21.88 -10.08 -5.68
CA PRO A 513 -20.83 -10.89 -5.05
C PRO A 513 -20.92 -10.97 -3.52
N TRP A 514 -22.02 -10.51 -2.93
CA TRP A 514 -22.30 -10.53 -1.50
C TRP A 514 -23.70 -11.08 -1.24
N PRO A 515 -24.01 -11.54 -0.01
CA PRO A 515 -25.32 -12.08 0.32
C PRO A 515 -26.43 -11.03 0.13
N GLU A 516 -27.65 -11.50 -0.14
CA GLU A 516 -28.82 -10.64 -0.22
C GLU A 516 -28.99 -9.80 1.06
N GLY A 517 -29.23 -8.49 0.90
CA GLY A 517 -29.34 -7.53 2.01
C GLY A 517 -28.02 -7.19 2.72
N GLN A 518 -26.87 -7.74 2.31
CA GLN A 518 -25.57 -7.53 2.97
C GLN A 518 -24.55 -6.78 2.11
N ALA A 519 -25.03 -5.85 1.28
CA ALA A 519 -24.16 -4.99 0.48
C ALA A 519 -23.17 -4.23 1.40
N PRO A 520 -21.87 -4.21 1.07
CA PRO A 520 -20.90 -3.47 1.86
C PRO A 520 -21.16 -1.97 1.76
N SER A 521 -20.84 -1.20 2.81
CA SER A 521 -21.03 0.26 2.81
C SER A 521 -20.31 0.95 1.64
N LEU A 522 -19.15 0.43 1.23
CA LEU A 522 -18.41 0.91 0.06
C LEU A 522 -19.20 0.80 -1.25
N ALA A 523 -20.12 -0.16 -1.37
CA ALA A 523 -21.00 -0.30 -2.53
C ALA A 523 -22.23 0.61 -2.46
N THR A 524 -22.43 1.36 -1.37
CA THR A 524 -23.51 2.35 -1.23
C THR A 524 -23.09 3.76 -1.65
N ILE A 525 -21.79 3.95 -1.93
CA ILE A 525 -21.26 5.20 -2.51
C ILE A 525 -21.87 5.38 -3.90
N PRO A 526 -22.41 6.57 -4.24
CA PRO A 526 -22.98 6.83 -5.56
C PRO A 526 -21.97 6.57 -6.68
N PHE A 527 -22.20 5.48 -7.40
CA PHE A 527 -21.32 5.01 -8.47
C PHE A 527 -22.15 4.57 -9.68
N GLN A 528 -22.75 3.38 -9.67
CA GLN A 528 -23.65 2.90 -10.73
C GLN A 528 -24.58 1.81 -10.16
N ASP A 529 -25.90 2.01 -10.27
CA ASP A 529 -26.91 1.19 -9.58
C ASP A 529 -27.04 -0.26 -10.08
N ASP A 530 -26.87 -0.50 -11.38
CA ASP A 530 -27.00 -1.82 -12.00
C ASP A 530 -25.75 -2.70 -11.78
N CYS A 531 -24.60 -2.11 -11.47
CA CYS A 531 -23.36 -2.84 -11.14
C CYS A 531 -22.55 -2.15 -10.03
N PRO A 532 -23.08 -2.03 -8.80
CA PRO A 532 -22.39 -1.36 -7.69
C PRO A 532 -21.04 -2.03 -7.35
N GLU A 533 -20.89 -3.33 -7.59
CA GLU A 533 -19.64 -4.07 -7.41
C GLU A 533 -18.50 -3.60 -8.35
N ALA A 534 -18.81 -2.90 -9.44
CA ALA A 534 -17.81 -2.33 -10.35
C ALA A 534 -17.01 -1.17 -9.71
N ILE A 535 -17.46 -0.66 -8.56
CA ILE A 535 -16.69 0.32 -7.78
C ILE A 535 -15.36 -0.29 -7.29
N PHE A 536 -15.28 -1.60 -7.06
CA PHE A 536 -14.03 -2.28 -6.67
C PHE A 536 -13.13 -2.46 -7.89
N ARG A 537 -12.19 -1.54 -8.09
CA ARG A 537 -11.37 -1.48 -9.32
C ARG A 537 -10.20 -2.45 -9.24
N LEU A 538 -10.00 -3.21 -10.30
CA LEU A 538 -8.82 -4.08 -10.44
C LEU A 538 -7.58 -3.25 -10.73
N ASP A 539 -6.48 -3.53 -10.04
CA ASP A 539 -5.23 -2.80 -10.19
C ASP A 539 -4.17 -3.64 -10.92
N ALA A 540 -3.56 -3.06 -11.97
CA ALA A 540 -2.55 -3.75 -12.77
C ALA A 540 -1.26 -4.05 -11.98
N PHE A 541 -1.02 -3.34 -10.87
CA PHE A 541 0.16 -3.52 -10.04
C PHE A 541 0.13 -4.84 -9.26
N HIS A 542 -0.91 -5.11 -8.48
CA HIS A 542 -1.06 -6.34 -7.71
C HIS A 542 -1.48 -7.51 -8.59
N CYS A 543 -2.22 -7.29 -9.67
CA CYS A 543 -2.57 -8.36 -10.61
C CYS A 543 -1.32 -8.83 -11.36
N TRP A 544 -0.51 -7.90 -11.88
CA TRP A 544 0.69 -8.21 -12.65
C TRP A 544 2.00 -7.98 -11.91
N LYS A 545 2.49 -6.74 -11.78
CA LYS A 545 3.88 -6.44 -11.30
C LYS A 545 4.26 -7.12 -9.97
N CYS A 546 3.35 -7.14 -9.01
CA CYS A 546 3.49 -7.80 -7.71
C CYS A 546 2.70 -9.12 -7.61
N GLY A 547 2.00 -9.50 -8.68
CA GLY A 547 1.29 -10.76 -8.84
C GLY A 547 1.99 -11.66 -9.85
N LEU A 548 1.32 -11.89 -10.99
CA LEU A 548 1.79 -12.82 -12.01
C LEU A 548 3.16 -12.51 -12.60
N GLY A 549 3.60 -11.25 -12.60
CA GLY A 549 4.93 -10.86 -13.05
C GLY A 549 6.03 -11.53 -12.24
N ARG A 550 5.84 -11.70 -10.92
CA ARG A 550 6.78 -12.41 -10.04
C ARG A 550 6.79 -13.90 -10.29
N ASP A 551 5.63 -14.46 -10.64
CA ASP A 551 5.51 -15.85 -11.06
C ASP A 551 6.23 -16.06 -12.39
N LEU A 552 5.96 -15.21 -13.39
CA LEU A 552 6.59 -15.24 -14.71
C LEU A 552 8.11 -15.23 -14.57
N THR A 553 8.67 -14.22 -13.90
CA THR A 553 10.13 -14.07 -13.78
C THR A 553 10.77 -15.19 -12.96
N GLY A 554 10.13 -15.63 -11.86
CA GLY A 554 10.68 -16.67 -10.99
C GLY A 554 10.65 -18.05 -11.64
N SER A 555 9.53 -18.41 -12.26
CA SER A 555 9.38 -19.65 -13.02
C SER A 555 10.31 -19.68 -14.23
N THR A 556 10.44 -18.56 -14.95
CA THR A 556 11.38 -18.45 -16.09
C THR A 556 12.81 -18.68 -15.64
N LEU A 557 13.26 -18.04 -14.55
CA LEU A 557 14.63 -18.23 -14.06
C LEU A 557 14.93 -19.71 -13.76
N VAL A 558 14.06 -20.36 -12.97
CA VAL A 558 14.26 -21.76 -12.59
C VAL A 558 14.24 -22.67 -13.81
N LEU A 559 13.32 -22.42 -14.74
CA LEU A 559 13.24 -23.13 -16.02
C LEU A 559 14.53 -23.01 -16.81
N LEU A 560 15.03 -21.78 -17.01
CA LEU A 560 16.29 -21.54 -17.74
C LEU A 560 17.49 -22.19 -17.05
N CYS A 561 17.54 -22.22 -15.72
CA CYS A 561 18.54 -22.97 -14.97
C CYS A 561 18.41 -24.49 -15.20
N GLN A 562 17.20 -25.05 -15.20
CA GLN A 562 17.01 -26.49 -15.47
C GLN A 562 17.38 -26.85 -16.91
N LEU A 563 17.14 -25.93 -17.84
CA LEU A 563 17.49 -26.04 -19.25
C LEU A 563 18.92 -25.55 -19.56
N GLU A 564 19.77 -25.36 -18.55
CA GLU A 564 21.22 -25.18 -18.76
C GLU A 564 21.61 -23.89 -19.51
N TYR A 565 20.75 -22.86 -19.52
CA TYR A 565 21.02 -21.57 -20.19
C TYR A 565 22.13 -20.75 -19.51
N PHE A 566 22.49 -21.12 -18.29
CA PHE A 566 23.52 -20.44 -17.50
C PHE A 566 24.78 -21.28 -17.32
N ASP A 567 24.95 -22.35 -18.10
CA ASP A 567 26.18 -23.13 -18.07
C ASP A 567 27.17 -22.55 -19.09
N SER A 568 28.46 -22.62 -18.78
CA SER A 568 29.55 -22.12 -19.62
C SER A 568 30.73 -23.08 -19.63
N GLU A 569 31.55 -23.00 -20.67
CA GLU A 569 32.78 -23.79 -20.74
C GLU A 569 33.70 -23.46 -19.56
N GLY A 570 34.19 -24.50 -18.88
CA GLY A 570 35.02 -24.37 -17.69
C GLY A 570 34.26 -24.35 -16.35
N ASP A 571 32.93 -24.40 -16.36
CA ASP A 571 32.15 -24.60 -15.13
C ASP A 571 32.45 -25.97 -14.51
N THR A 572 32.58 -26.00 -13.18
CA THR A 572 32.81 -27.24 -12.40
C THR A 572 31.57 -27.72 -11.65
N GLU A 573 30.57 -26.86 -11.47
CA GLU A 573 29.32 -27.17 -10.78
C GLU A 573 28.08 -26.87 -11.64
N PHE A 574 27.27 -27.90 -11.87
CA PHE A 574 26.06 -27.86 -12.72
C PHE A 574 24.76 -28.04 -11.95
N ASN A 575 24.83 -28.06 -10.61
CA ASN A 575 23.65 -28.15 -9.78
C ASN A 575 22.84 -26.84 -9.83
N LEU A 576 21.55 -26.90 -9.49
CA LEU A 576 20.64 -25.76 -9.55
C LEU A 576 21.12 -24.53 -8.77
N LEU A 577 21.80 -24.70 -7.63
CA LEU A 577 22.29 -23.57 -6.84
C LEU A 577 23.42 -22.82 -7.55
N ALA A 578 24.36 -23.54 -8.15
CA ALA A 578 25.43 -22.95 -8.95
C ALA A 578 24.85 -22.16 -10.14
N ARG A 579 23.87 -22.73 -10.85
CA ARG A 579 23.17 -22.05 -11.96
C ARG A 579 22.45 -20.78 -11.50
N ILE A 580 21.76 -20.81 -10.35
CA ILE A 580 21.10 -19.62 -9.77
C ILE A 580 22.13 -18.52 -9.43
N GLN A 581 23.31 -18.88 -8.93
CA GLN A 581 24.38 -17.92 -8.62
C GLN A 581 24.93 -17.28 -9.90
N ARG A 582 25.21 -18.08 -10.94
CA ARG A 582 25.62 -17.55 -12.26
C ARG A 582 24.56 -16.63 -12.86
N ALA A 583 23.30 -17.02 -12.78
CA ALA A 583 22.18 -16.20 -13.25
C ALA A 583 22.12 -14.84 -12.50
N HIS A 584 22.40 -14.82 -11.19
CA HIS A 584 22.51 -13.56 -10.44
C HIS A 584 23.68 -12.70 -10.91
N GLY A 585 24.85 -13.30 -11.17
CA GLY A 585 26.00 -12.60 -11.75
C GLY A 585 25.67 -11.95 -13.10
N SER A 586 24.98 -12.69 -13.98
CA SER A 586 24.48 -12.17 -15.26
C SER A 586 23.51 -10.98 -15.06
N PHE A 587 22.57 -11.09 -14.13
CA PHE A 587 21.64 -10.00 -13.82
C PHE A 587 22.34 -8.73 -13.32
N VAL A 588 23.31 -8.88 -12.41
CA VAL A 588 24.10 -7.75 -11.89
C VAL A 588 24.89 -7.08 -13.01
N LEU A 589 25.57 -7.87 -13.85
CA LEU A 589 26.32 -7.35 -14.99
C LEU A 589 25.41 -6.57 -15.95
N TRP A 590 24.25 -7.13 -16.28
CA TRP A 590 23.26 -6.48 -17.13
C TRP A 590 22.76 -5.16 -16.52
N CYS A 591 22.49 -5.14 -15.21
CA CYS A 591 22.08 -3.92 -14.51
C CYS A 591 23.16 -2.84 -14.60
N HIS A 592 24.43 -3.18 -14.39
CA HIS A 592 25.56 -2.25 -14.53
C HIS A 592 25.68 -1.71 -15.95
N ALA A 593 25.61 -2.59 -16.96
CA ALA A 593 25.67 -2.20 -18.37
C ALA A 593 24.53 -1.27 -18.77
N CYS A 594 23.33 -1.48 -18.22
CA CYS A 594 22.13 -0.69 -18.54
C CYS A 594 21.90 0.52 -17.61
N GLY A 595 22.84 0.82 -16.69
CA GLY A 595 22.70 1.90 -15.71
C GLY A 595 21.48 1.73 -14.78
N LYS A 596 21.14 0.49 -14.41
CA LYS A 596 20.03 0.15 -13.51
C LYS A 596 20.54 -0.19 -12.12
N SER A 597 19.72 0.10 -11.10
CA SER A 597 20.05 -0.18 -9.70
C SER A 597 18.93 -1.01 -9.04
N PRO A 598 19.09 -2.34 -8.94
CA PRO A 598 18.11 -3.18 -8.28
C PRO A 598 18.17 -3.01 -6.75
N ALA A 599 17.03 -3.22 -6.08
CA ALA A 599 16.97 -3.32 -4.62
C ALA A 599 17.22 -4.74 -4.10
N LEU A 600 17.13 -5.75 -4.96
CA LEU A 600 17.51 -7.14 -4.63
C LEU A 600 19.03 -7.28 -4.59
N HIS A 601 19.54 -8.13 -3.70
CA HIS A 601 20.99 -8.30 -3.47
C HIS A 601 21.56 -9.66 -3.89
N SER A 602 20.73 -10.71 -3.99
CA SER A 602 21.15 -12.05 -4.38
C SER A 602 19.96 -12.88 -4.89
N PHE A 603 20.22 -13.89 -5.71
CA PHE A 603 19.23 -14.94 -6.00
C PHE A 603 19.43 -16.14 -5.07
N SER A 604 18.33 -16.75 -4.63
CA SER A 604 18.33 -17.93 -3.78
C SER A 604 17.03 -18.71 -3.92
N LYS A 605 17.02 -19.99 -3.53
CA LYS A 605 15.78 -20.79 -3.48
C LYS A 605 14.71 -20.14 -2.59
N SER A 606 15.12 -19.51 -1.48
CA SER A 606 14.19 -18.82 -0.58
C SER A 606 13.60 -17.56 -1.21
N LEU A 607 14.38 -16.80 -1.98
CA LEU A 607 13.86 -15.65 -2.71
C LEU A 607 12.90 -16.07 -3.83
N LEU A 608 13.13 -17.23 -4.46
CA LEU A 608 12.30 -17.81 -5.51
C LEU A 608 11.10 -18.61 -4.98
N ASN A 609 10.94 -18.72 -3.66
CA ASN A 609 9.95 -19.59 -3.01
C ASN A 609 9.93 -21.02 -3.59
N PHE A 610 11.09 -21.52 -4.04
CA PHE A 610 11.21 -22.79 -4.71
C PHE A 610 11.58 -23.87 -3.70
N ALA A 611 10.55 -24.47 -3.10
CA ALA A 611 10.73 -25.49 -2.08
C ALA A 611 11.18 -26.82 -2.70
N ASN A 612 10.56 -27.22 -3.79
CA ASN A 612 10.83 -28.46 -4.51
C ASN A 612 10.33 -28.39 -5.97
N GLU A 613 10.62 -29.40 -6.76
CA GLU A 613 10.25 -29.49 -8.18
C GLU A 613 8.74 -29.60 -8.44
N ARG A 614 7.92 -29.80 -7.40
CA ARG A 614 6.46 -29.76 -7.50
C ARG A 614 5.87 -28.40 -7.17
N SER A 615 6.70 -27.43 -6.74
CA SER A 615 6.26 -26.08 -6.41
C SER A 615 6.49 -25.12 -7.57
N PHE A 616 5.48 -24.30 -7.88
CA PHE A 616 5.59 -23.21 -8.85
C PHE A 616 6.51 -22.10 -8.31
N PRO A 617 7.69 -21.84 -8.91
CA PRO A 617 8.63 -20.83 -8.42
C PRO A 617 8.14 -19.40 -8.69
N TRP A 618 8.41 -18.49 -7.75
CA TRP A 618 8.10 -17.06 -7.92
C TRP A 618 9.02 -16.16 -7.09
N PHE A 619 9.38 -15.00 -7.65
CA PHE A 619 10.29 -14.06 -6.99
C PHE A 619 9.60 -13.23 -5.89
N ASN A 620 10.11 -13.30 -4.66
CA ASN A 620 9.69 -12.41 -3.56
C ASN A 620 10.44 -11.07 -3.57
N VAL A 621 10.23 -10.29 -4.63
CA VAL A 621 10.92 -9.01 -4.90
C VAL A 621 9.95 -7.84 -5.02
N LYS A 622 10.42 -6.60 -4.97
CA LYS A 622 9.55 -5.42 -5.19
C LYS A 622 9.08 -5.36 -6.65
N GLY A 623 7.98 -4.63 -6.91
CA GLY A 623 7.49 -4.44 -8.28
C GLY A 623 8.51 -3.76 -9.22
N SER A 624 9.36 -2.87 -8.68
CA SER A 624 10.47 -2.24 -9.41
C SER A 624 11.51 -3.28 -9.84
N ASP A 625 11.92 -4.15 -8.93
CA ASP A 625 12.87 -5.23 -9.22
C ASP A 625 12.30 -6.23 -10.22
N ASN A 626 11.00 -6.56 -10.10
CA ASN A 626 10.33 -7.43 -11.06
C ASN A 626 10.36 -6.87 -12.50
N THR A 627 10.28 -5.55 -12.63
CA THR A 627 10.37 -4.88 -13.95
C THR A 627 11.78 -5.04 -14.55
N LEU A 628 12.82 -4.92 -13.73
CA LEU A 628 14.20 -5.16 -14.15
C LEU A 628 14.43 -6.62 -14.53
N LEU A 629 13.95 -7.57 -13.71
CA LEU A 629 14.04 -9.00 -13.99
C LEU A 629 13.34 -9.39 -15.29
N THR A 630 12.17 -8.80 -15.57
CA THR A 630 11.44 -9.01 -16.83
C THR A 630 12.29 -8.60 -18.03
N SER A 631 12.91 -7.41 -17.97
CA SER A 631 13.75 -6.89 -19.05
C SER A 631 15.04 -7.69 -19.22
N TRP A 632 15.66 -8.11 -18.13
CA TRP A 632 16.87 -8.93 -18.16
C TRP A 632 16.61 -10.35 -18.69
N LEU A 633 15.52 -11.00 -18.27
CA LEU A 633 15.17 -12.33 -18.80
C LEU A 633 14.85 -12.28 -20.29
N LEU A 634 14.19 -11.21 -20.76
CA LEU A 634 14.00 -10.99 -22.20
C LEU A 634 15.34 -10.92 -22.92
N PHE A 635 16.30 -10.15 -22.38
CA PHE A 635 17.65 -10.05 -22.92
C PHE A 635 18.35 -11.42 -22.95
N VAL A 636 18.32 -12.19 -21.86
CA VAL A 636 18.97 -13.51 -21.76
C VAL A 636 18.44 -14.48 -22.82
N VAL A 637 17.11 -14.62 -22.92
CA VAL A 637 16.51 -15.58 -23.86
C VAL A 637 16.76 -15.13 -25.31
N SER A 638 16.61 -13.83 -25.60
CA SER A 638 16.83 -13.29 -26.95
C SER A 638 18.28 -13.46 -27.39
N LEU A 639 19.24 -13.15 -26.52
CA LEU A 639 20.66 -13.32 -26.80
C LEU A 639 21.01 -14.79 -27.02
N SER A 640 20.48 -15.69 -26.19
CA SER A 640 20.74 -17.13 -26.33
C SER A 640 20.28 -17.66 -27.68
N VAL A 641 19.07 -17.28 -28.12
CA VAL A 641 18.50 -17.65 -29.43
C VAL A 641 19.32 -17.05 -30.57
N GLN A 642 19.75 -15.79 -30.46
CA GLN A 642 20.56 -15.13 -31.49
C GLN A 642 21.94 -15.79 -31.64
N SER A 643 22.58 -16.15 -30.52
CA SER A 643 23.94 -16.70 -30.53
C SER A 643 23.99 -18.18 -30.89
N HIS A 644 22.98 -18.96 -30.52
CA HIS A 644 23.02 -20.44 -30.63
C HIS A 644 21.88 -21.05 -31.43
N GLY A 645 20.96 -20.22 -31.95
CA GLY A 645 19.71 -20.69 -32.54
C GLY A 645 18.71 -21.18 -31.49
N HIS A 646 17.57 -21.67 -31.98
CA HIS A 646 16.51 -22.17 -31.12
C HIS A 646 16.79 -23.58 -30.59
N ARG A 647 16.83 -23.73 -29.27
CA ARG A 647 16.87 -25.06 -28.61
C ARG A 647 15.48 -25.57 -28.28
N TYR A 648 14.61 -24.67 -27.82
CA TYR A 648 13.22 -24.95 -27.45
C TYR A 648 12.29 -23.94 -28.11
N ARG A 649 12.24 -23.96 -29.45
CA ARG A 649 11.63 -22.90 -30.28
C ARG A 649 10.28 -22.40 -29.76
N LYS A 650 9.33 -23.28 -29.46
CA LYS A 650 7.99 -22.89 -28.98
C LYS A 650 8.04 -22.14 -27.65
N LEU A 651 8.80 -22.68 -26.68
CA LEU A 651 8.98 -22.09 -25.36
C LEU A 651 9.71 -20.74 -25.45
N GLU A 652 10.81 -20.68 -26.21
CA GLU A 652 11.64 -19.48 -26.36
C GLU A 652 10.86 -18.33 -27.01
N LEU A 653 10.13 -18.61 -28.09
CA LEU A 653 9.28 -17.61 -28.73
C LEU A 653 8.18 -17.12 -27.77
N ALA A 654 7.52 -18.02 -27.05
CA ALA A 654 6.52 -17.65 -26.05
C ALA A 654 7.12 -16.80 -24.91
N LEU A 655 8.33 -17.12 -24.44
CA LEU A 655 9.05 -16.35 -23.43
C LEU A 655 9.36 -14.94 -23.93
N ILE A 656 9.94 -14.83 -25.12
CA ILE A 656 10.29 -13.55 -25.74
C ILE A 656 9.04 -12.68 -25.90
N GLU A 657 7.98 -13.19 -26.53
CA GLU A 657 6.75 -12.43 -26.76
C GLU A 657 6.06 -12.01 -25.45
N THR A 658 6.04 -12.88 -24.44
CA THR A 658 5.42 -12.59 -23.13
C THR A 658 6.21 -11.52 -22.37
N LEU A 659 7.53 -11.67 -22.26
CA LEU A 659 8.41 -10.73 -21.54
C LEU A 659 8.50 -9.37 -22.25
N GLN A 660 8.54 -9.36 -23.59
CA GLN A 660 8.51 -8.14 -24.38
C GLN A 660 7.17 -7.42 -24.23
N SER A 661 6.04 -8.14 -24.29
CA SER A 661 4.72 -7.55 -24.09
C SER A 661 4.57 -6.96 -22.69
N ALA A 662 5.11 -7.60 -21.65
CA ALA A 662 5.13 -7.04 -20.30
C ALA A 662 5.87 -5.69 -20.26
N THR A 663 7.05 -5.63 -20.88
CA THR A 663 7.86 -4.41 -20.96
C THR A 663 7.11 -3.30 -21.70
N ILE A 664 6.53 -3.59 -22.87
CA ILE A 664 5.79 -2.62 -23.68
C ILE A 664 4.58 -2.06 -22.93
N VAL A 665 3.77 -2.92 -22.32
CA VAL A 665 2.57 -2.50 -21.57
C VAL A 665 2.95 -1.46 -20.52
N PHE A 666 3.90 -1.75 -19.63
CA PHE A 666 4.24 -0.82 -18.56
C PHE A 666 5.06 0.38 -19.04
N GLN A 667 5.84 0.26 -20.12
CA GLN A 667 6.47 1.41 -20.73
C GLN A 667 5.43 2.42 -21.24
N VAL A 668 4.41 1.95 -21.98
CA VAL A 668 3.33 2.82 -22.49
C VAL A 668 2.53 3.41 -21.34
N LEU A 669 2.05 2.57 -20.42
CA LEU A 669 1.20 2.99 -19.31
C LEU A 669 1.83 4.07 -18.42
N HIS A 670 3.14 4.01 -18.17
CA HIS A 670 3.86 4.99 -17.34
C HIS A 670 4.29 6.25 -18.09
N SER A 671 4.54 6.15 -19.41
CA SER A 671 4.98 7.28 -20.23
C SER A 671 3.84 8.14 -20.79
N HIS A 672 2.61 7.63 -20.78
CA HIS A 672 1.46 8.32 -21.38
C HIS A 672 0.57 9.05 -20.35
N PRO A 673 -0.23 10.03 -20.81
CA PRO A 673 -1.24 10.71 -19.99
C PRO A 673 -2.29 9.77 -19.37
N LEU A 674 -3.16 10.35 -18.53
CA LEU A 674 -4.34 9.70 -17.97
C LEU A 674 -5.30 9.21 -19.05
N TRP A 675 -5.43 9.98 -20.13
CA TRP A 675 -6.28 9.70 -21.27
C TRP A 675 -5.42 9.31 -22.47
N LEU A 676 -5.38 8.02 -22.76
CA LEU A 676 -4.63 7.44 -23.87
C LEU A 676 -5.30 7.78 -25.20
N GLU A 677 -4.50 8.09 -26.21
CA GLU A 677 -4.97 8.04 -27.59
C GLU A 677 -5.37 6.62 -27.97
N ARG A 678 -6.38 6.49 -28.83
CA ARG A 678 -6.97 5.19 -29.23
C ARG A 678 -5.92 4.22 -29.77
N ARG A 679 -4.94 4.71 -30.54
CA ARG A 679 -3.83 3.91 -31.08
C ARG A 679 -2.95 3.31 -29.97
N PHE A 680 -2.61 4.10 -28.95
CA PHE A 680 -1.80 3.62 -27.83
C PHE A 680 -2.59 2.68 -26.92
N ALA A 681 -3.87 2.97 -26.71
CA ALA A 681 -4.76 2.06 -25.99
C ALA A 681 -4.90 0.70 -26.71
N GLN A 682 -5.02 0.70 -28.04
CA GLN A 682 -5.03 -0.52 -28.85
C GLN A 682 -3.72 -1.30 -28.70
N ARG A 683 -2.58 -0.60 -28.67
CA ARG A 683 -1.27 -1.22 -28.42
C ARG A 683 -1.21 -1.90 -27.05
N VAL A 684 -1.63 -1.19 -25.99
CA VAL A 684 -1.65 -1.75 -24.63
C VAL A 684 -2.59 -2.94 -24.55
N GLN A 685 -3.80 -2.84 -25.11
CA GLN A 685 -4.79 -3.90 -25.12
C GLN A 685 -4.27 -5.15 -25.83
N HIS A 686 -3.61 -4.97 -26.98
CA HIS A 686 -2.97 -6.06 -27.72
C HIS A 686 -1.92 -6.78 -26.88
N HIS A 687 -0.96 -6.03 -26.33
CA HIS A 687 0.12 -6.63 -25.55
C HIS A 687 -0.36 -7.20 -24.22
N LEU A 688 -1.39 -6.65 -23.58
CA LEU A 688 -2.02 -7.27 -22.40
C LEU A 688 -2.64 -8.63 -22.75
N LYS A 689 -3.32 -8.75 -23.90
CA LYS A 689 -3.84 -10.04 -24.39
C LYS A 689 -2.73 -11.04 -24.67
N ILE A 690 -1.66 -10.63 -25.37
CA ILE A 690 -0.47 -11.49 -25.57
C ILE A 690 0.10 -11.91 -24.24
N LEU A 691 0.20 -11.00 -23.28
CA LEU A 691 0.80 -11.26 -21.98
C LEU A 691 0.09 -12.36 -21.20
N VAL A 692 -1.24 -12.30 -21.08
CA VAL A 692 -2.02 -13.32 -20.36
C VAL A 692 -2.09 -14.65 -21.11
N ARG A 693 -2.21 -14.61 -22.44
CA ARG A 693 -2.23 -15.82 -23.28
C ARG A 693 -0.86 -16.50 -23.33
N GLY A 694 0.21 -15.71 -23.44
CA GLY A 694 1.59 -16.14 -23.40
C GLY A 694 1.91 -16.84 -22.07
N TYR A 695 1.47 -16.29 -20.93
CA TYR A 695 1.58 -16.98 -19.64
C TYR A 695 0.92 -18.38 -19.66
N LYS A 696 -0.27 -18.51 -20.27
CA LYS A 696 -0.96 -19.80 -20.41
C LYS A 696 -0.20 -20.77 -21.34
N VAL A 697 0.38 -20.27 -22.43
CA VAL A 697 1.25 -21.05 -23.33
C VAL A 697 2.48 -21.54 -22.57
N LEU A 698 3.15 -20.67 -21.81
CA LEU A 698 4.30 -21.05 -20.98
C LEU A 698 3.95 -22.16 -19.98
N ALA A 699 2.80 -22.05 -19.31
CA ALA A 699 2.30 -23.10 -18.42
C ALA A 699 2.10 -24.44 -19.15
N PHE A 700 1.53 -24.40 -20.35
CA PHE A 700 1.34 -25.58 -21.19
C PHE A 700 2.68 -26.20 -21.62
N GLU A 701 3.60 -25.41 -22.18
CA GLU A 701 4.90 -25.89 -22.64
C GLU A 701 5.71 -26.50 -21.47
N THR A 702 5.77 -25.86 -20.30
CA THR A 702 6.47 -26.46 -19.14
C THR A 702 5.82 -27.74 -18.66
N LYS A 703 4.49 -27.85 -18.73
CA LYS A 703 3.78 -29.09 -18.38
C LYS A 703 4.14 -30.22 -19.35
N THR A 704 4.27 -29.95 -20.65
CA THR A 704 4.72 -30.97 -21.62
C THR A 704 6.14 -31.45 -21.33
N MET A 705 7.00 -30.58 -20.82
CA MET A 705 8.35 -30.89 -20.37
C MET A 705 8.42 -31.55 -18.97
N GLN A 706 7.28 -31.82 -18.32
CA GLN A 706 7.20 -32.30 -16.94
C GLN A 706 7.87 -31.38 -15.90
N ILE A 707 7.91 -30.07 -16.18
CA ILE A 707 8.44 -29.04 -15.29
C ILE A 707 7.27 -28.29 -14.65
N CYS A 708 7.22 -28.25 -13.32
CA CYS A 708 6.25 -27.44 -12.58
C CYS A 708 6.69 -25.97 -12.58
N GLY A 709 6.49 -25.28 -13.71
CA GLY A 709 6.88 -23.88 -13.88
C GLY A 709 5.77 -22.93 -13.46
N TYR A 710 4.76 -22.77 -14.31
CA TYR A 710 3.78 -21.67 -14.19
C TYR A 710 2.43 -22.15 -13.66
N GLY A 711 1.94 -21.49 -12.61
CA GLY A 711 0.64 -21.78 -11.99
C GLY A 711 -0.46 -20.85 -12.48
N MET A 712 -1.61 -21.40 -12.88
CA MET A 712 -2.78 -20.63 -13.27
C MET A 712 -3.46 -20.04 -12.02
N LYS A 713 -3.43 -18.72 -11.86
CA LYS A 713 -3.93 -18.01 -10.66
C LYS A 713 -5.10 -17.08 -11.01
N PRO A 714 -6.00 -16.76 -10.05
CA PRO A 714 -7.06 -15.75 -10.22
C PRO A 714 -6.60 -14.40 -10.78
N LYS A 715 -5.36 -14.00 -10.48
CA LYS A 715 -4.78 -12.76 -10.99
C LYS A 715 -4.64 -12.74 -12.52
N LEU A 716 -4.55 -13.91 -13.16
CA LEU A 716 -4.58 -14.05 -14.62
C LEU A 716 -5.91 -13.57 -15.19
N HIS A 717 -6.99 -14.05 -14.58
CA HIS A 717 -8.34 -13.66 -14.93
C HIS A 717 -8.60 -12.17 -14.65
N ALA A 718 -8.08 -11.64 -13.53
CA ALA A 718 -8.14 -10.21 -13.25
C ALA A 718 -7.40 -9.36 -14.31
N CYS A 719 -6.24 -9.82 -14.80
CA CYS A 719 -5.55 -9.15 -15.91
C CYS A 719 -6.37 -9.19 -17.21
N ASP A 720 -7.10 -10.27 -17.49
CA ASP A 720 -7.96 -10.33 -18.68
C ASP A 720 -9.15 -9.37 -18.58
N HIS A 721 -9.73 -9.18 -17.39
CA HIS A 721 -10.71 -8.11 -17.14
C HIS A 721 -10.15 -6.72 -17.48
N ILE A 722 -8.92 -6.40 -17.07
CA ILE A 722 -8.27 -5.12 -17.40
C ILE A 722 -8.07 -4.96 -18.92
N ALA A 723 -7.65 -6.03 -19.61
CA ALA A 723 -7.49 -6.02 -21.05
C ALA A 723 -8.83 -5.82 -21.78
N ARG A 724 -9.91 -6.42 -21.28
CA ARG A 724 -11.27 -6.29 -21.84
C ARG A 724 -11.90 -4.93 -21.55
N ASP A 725 -11.59 -4.31 -20.42
CA ASP A 725 -12.03 -2.93 -20.14
C ASP A 725 -11.50 -1.95 -21.21
N LEU A 726 -10.21 -2.07 -21.57
CA LEU A 726 -9.63 -1.29 -22.68
C LEU A 726 -10.32 -1.58 -24.02
N ASP A 727 -10.58 -2.85 -24.31
CA ASP A 727 -11.28 -3.29 -25.53
C ASP A 727 -12.69 -2.70 -25.60
N GLN A 728 -13.41 -2.68 -24.47
CA GLN A 728 -14.75 -2.11 -24.38
C GLN A 728 -14.73 -0.60 -24.63
N GLN A 729 -13.78 0.13 -24.02
CA GLN A 729 -13.64 1.57 -24.25
C GLN A 729 -13.31 1.91 -25.72
N LEU A 730 -12.48 1.09 -26.38
CA LEU A 730 -12.17 1.24 -27.81
C LEU A 730 -13.43 1.02 -28.68
N LYS A 731 -14.23 -0.01 -28.36
CA LYS A 731 -15.49 -0.35 -29.04
C LYS A 731 -16.60 0.67 -28.79
N ASN A 732 -16.66 1.29 -27.62
CA ASN A 732 -17.61 2.35 -27.25
C ASN A 732 -17.35 3.69 -27.97
N ASN A 733 -16.49 3.70 -28.99
CA ASN A 733 -16.09 4.89 -29.74
C ASN A 733 -15.56 6.03 -28.84
N SER A 734 -14.92 5.69 -27.71
CA SER A 734 -14.38 6.70 -26.80
C SER A 734 -13.32 7.57 -27.50
N PRO A 735 -13.38 8.92 -27.39
CA PRO A 735 -12.37 9.80 -28.01
C PRO A 735 -10.96 9.55 -27.43
N ARG A 736 -10.89 9.17 -26.16
CA ARG A 736 -9.68 8.79 -25.43
C ARG A 736 -9.99 7.65 -24.48
N VAL A 737 -9.03 6.77 -24.24
CA VAL A 737 -9.21 5.59 -23.38
C VAL A 737 -8.56 5.87 -22.03
N LEU A 738 -9.23 5.54 -20.93
CA LEU A 738 -8.70 5.72 -19.59
C LEU A 738 -7.50 4.79 -19.38
N ASN A 739 -6.38 5.37 -18.99
CA ASN A 739 -5.16 4.64 -18.67
C ASN A 739 -5.40 3.76 -17.42
N PRO A 740 -5.20 2.42 -17.48
CA PRO A 740 -5.33 1.51 -16.34
C PRO A 740 -4.52 1.92 -15.10
N MET A 741 -3.48 2.73 -15.27
CA MET A 741 -2.71 3.27 -14.16
C MET A 741 -3.51 4.21 -13.25
N ALA A 742 -4.67 4.72 -13.68
CA ALA A 742 -5.61 5.45 -12.83
C ALA A 742 -5.99 4.66 -11.57
N PHE A 743 -6.09 3.34 -11.69
CA PHE A 743 -6.44 2.43 -10.59
C PHE A 743 -5.23 1.71 -9.98
N SER A 744 -4.02 1.98 -10.47
CA SER A 744 -2.81 1.32 -9.96
C SER A 744 -2.48 1.74 -8.53
N CYS A 745 -2.11 0.77 -7.70
CA CYS A 745 -1.72 0.98 -6.30
C CYS A 745 -0.21 1.22 -6.09
N GLU A 746 0.59 1.41 -7.16
CA GLU A 746 2.05 1.60 -7.06
C GLU A 746 2.46 2.76 -6.13
N SER A 747 1.88 3.93 -6.34
CA SER A 747 2.14 5.11 -5.50
C SER A 747 1.50 4.96 -4.12
N ASN A 748 0.35 4.28 -4.04
CA ASN A 748 -0.33 4.00 -2.78
C ASN A 748 0.52 3.10 -1.86
N GLU A 749 1.20 2.08 -2.39
CA GLU A 749 2.13 1.21 -1.64
C GLU A 749 3.27 2.01 -0.99
N SER A 750 3.78 3.03 -1.69
CA SER A 750 4.78 3.94 -1.12
C SER A 750 4.21 4.70 0.09
N MET A 751 3.01 5.27 -0.04
CA MET A 751 2.31 5.95 1.06
C MET A 751 2.04 4.99 2.24
N VAL A 752 1.61 3.76 1.96
CA VAL A 752 1.46 2.69 2.97
C VAL A 752 2.77 2.46 3.71
N GLY A 753 3.90 2.37 2.99
CA GLY A 753 5.23 2.23 3.55
C GLY A 753 5.69 3.43 4.39
N HIS A 754 5.35 4.66 3.99
CA HIS A 754 5.61 5.89 4.74
C HIS A 754 4.83 5.93 6.05
N VAL A 755 3.52 5.74 6.00
CA VAL A 755 2.62 5.74 7.16
C VAL A 755 2.94 4.58 8.10
N SER A 756 3.23 3.39 7.59
CA SER A 756 3.61 2.23 8.40
C SER A 756 4.92 2.45 9.17
N ARG A 757 5.92 3.09 8.53
CA ARG A 757 7.17 3.47 9.21
C ARG A 757 6.92 4.47 10.33
N LEU A 758 6.00 5.41 10.10
CA LEU A 758 5.59 6.39 11.09
C LEU A 758 4.86 5.75 12.28
N ALA A 759 3.90 4.86 11.99
CA ALA A 759 3.14 4.12 13.00
C ALA A 759 4.04 3.34 13.95
N ARG A 760 5.14 2.74 13.45
CA ARG A 760 6.13 2.03 14.28
C ARG A 760 7.02 2.92 15.16
N ARG A 761 6.92 4.25 15.03
CA ARG A 761 7.72 5.24 15.78
C ARG A 761 6.89 6.03 16.80
N VAL A 762 5.61 5.70 16.96
CA VAL A 762 4.71 6.35 17.91
C VAL A 762 4.14 5.31 18.87
N SER A 763 3.67 5.77 20.03
CA SER A 763 3.07 4.90 21.04
C SER A 763 1.91 4.09 20.45
N SER A 764 1.84 2.80 20.79
CA SER A 764 0.78 1.92 20.27
C SER A 764 -0.61 2.26 20.81
N ARG A 765 -0.70 3.01 21.92
CA ARG A 765 -1.97 3.47 22.50
C ARG A 765 -2.58 4.63 21.73
N THR A 766 -1.74 5.53 21.22
CA THR A 766 -2.16 6.76 20.53
C THR A 766 -1.81 6.73 19.05
N VAL A 767 -1.49 5.55 18.50
CA VAL A 767 -0.92 5.39 17.15
C VAL A 767 -1.80 6.02 16.08
N SER A 768 -3.11 5.81 16.12
CA SER A 768 -4.05 6.34 15.12
C SER A 768 -4.01 7.87 15.09
N ILE A 769 -4.08 8.51 16.27
CA ILE A 769 -4.00 9.96 16.44
C ILE A 769 -2.64 10.50 15.99
N ARG A 770 -1.55 9.97 16.54
CA ARG A 770 -0.19 10.49 16.30
C ARG A 770 0.25 10.33 14.85
N VAL A 771 -0.23 9.29 14.17
CA VAL A 771 0.01 9.12 12.74
C VAL A 771 -0.69 10.21 11.95
N LEU A 772 -1.99 10.47 12.20
CA LEU A 772 -2.73 11.55 11.51
C LEU A 772 -2.08 12.92 11.74
N GLU A 773 -1.71 13.26 12.97
CA GLU A 773 -1.03 14.53 13.30
C GLU A 773 0.29 14.68 12.51
N ARG A 774 1.13 13.64 12.50
CA ARG A 774 2.44 13.74 11.83
C ARG A 774 2.31 13.74 10.30
N VAL A 775 1.31 13.06 9.74
CA VAL A 775 1.02 13.11 8.30
C VAL A 775 0.52 14.50 7.91
N THR A 776 -0.45 15.07 8.63
CA THR A 776 -0.97 16.42 8.36
C THR A 776 0.11 17.50 8.46
N ILE A 777 0.96 17.46 9.48
CA ILE A 777 2.14 18.34 9.59
C ILE A 777 3.05 18.19 8.37
N ARG A 778 3.28 16.96 7.91
CA ARG A 778 4.12 16.69 6.73
C ARG A 778 3.49 17.26 5.45
N VAL A 779 2.19 17.07 5.24
CA VAL A 779 1.45 17.66 4.11
C VAL A 779 1.62 19.17 4.10
N LYS A 780 1.28 19.85 5.20
CA LYS A 780 1.41 21.31 5.33
C LYS A 780 2.84 21.79 5.07
N SER A 781 3.84 21.12 5.65
CA SER A 781 5.25 21.47 5.45
C SER A 781 5.68 21.36 3.98
N LEU A 782 5.20 20.34 3.27
CA LEU A 782 5.50 20.14 1.86
C LEU A 782 4.81 21.18 0.99
N ILE A 783 3.54 21.48 1.25
CA ILE A 783 2.81 22.53 0.54
C ILE A 783 3.52 23.89 0.69
N LEU A 784 3.92 24.26 1.91
CA LEU A 784 4.67 25.49 2.17
C LEU A 784 6.03 25.52 1.46
N LYS A 785 6.67 24.37 1.21
CA LYS A 785 7.91 24.29 0.44
C LYS A 785 7.66 24.44 -1.05
N VAL A 786 6.62 23.82 -1.58
CA VAL A 786 6.23 23.92 -2.99
C VAL A 786 5.79 25.34 -3.36
N ASN A 787 5.06 26.02 -2.46
CA ASN A 787 4.58 27.39 -2.66
C ASN A 787 5.64 28.47 -2.37
N LYS A 788 6.86 28.12 -1.95
CA LYS A 788 7.91 29.07 -1.56
C LYS A 788 8.72 29.77 -2.67
N PRO A 789 8.66 29.48 -3.99
CA PRO A 789 9.55 30.17 -4.93
C PRO A 789 8.94 31.50 -5.41
N ARG A 790 9.14 32.60 -4.64
CA ARG A 790 9.16 34.00 -5.16
C ARG A 790 9.62 35.11 -4.20
N LEU A 791 9.93 34.84 -2.92
CA LEU A 791 10.40 35.90 -2.00
C LEU A 791 11.91 36.20 -2.02
N ARG A 792 12.74 35.41 -2.75
CA ARG A 792 14.21 35.62 -2.79
C ARG A 792 14.73 36.49 -3.94
N PHE A 793 13.89 36.89 -4.90
CA PHE A 793 14.31 37.77 -6.01
C PHE A 793 14.00 39.27 -5.79
N GLY A 794 13.44 39.67 -4.64
CA GLY A 794 13.13 41.08 -4.35
C GLY A 794 14.18 41.88 -3.55
N ARG A 795 15.35 41.31 -3.21
CA ARG A 795 16.36 41.99 -2.35
C ARG A 795 17.79 42.04 -2.91
N ARG A 796 18.00 41.76 -4.20
CA ARG A 796 19.30 41.95 -4.88
C ARG A 796 19.22 42.91 -6.07
N GLY A 797 18.45 43.99 -5.89
CA GLY A 797 18.25 45.01 -6.92
C GLY A 797 18.48 46.44 -6.42
N GLN A 798 19.24 46.66 -5.35
CA GLN A 798 19.71 47.98 -4.95
C GLN A 798 21.07 47.84 -4.26
N GLY A 799 22.10 48.46 -4.84
CA GLY A 799 23.41 48.60 -4.21
C GLY A 799 24.50 47.70 -4.80
N LYS A 800 25.01 48.08 -5.97
CA LYS A 800 26.46 48.14 -6.23
C LYS A 800 26.70 48.96 -7.49
N ARG A 801 27.08 50.23 -7.26
CA ARG A 801 27.69 51.12 -8.24
C ARG A 801 28.94 50.44 -8.79
N SER A 802 29.02 50.34 -10.11
CA SER A 802 30.21 49.96 -10.86
C SER A 802 31.25 51.09 -10.78
N SER A 803 32.44 50.78 -10.26
CA SER A 803 33.65 51.53 -10.58
C SER A 803 34.35 50.86 -11.77
N PRO A 804 34.81 51.62 -12.77
CA PRO A 804 35.47 51.05 -13.94
C PRO A 804 36.93 50.74 -13.61
N LYS A 805 37.43 49.60 -14.08
CA LYS A 805 38.87 49.39 -14.21
C LYS A 805 39.22 49.13 -15.67
N THR A 806 39.99 50.08 -16.16
CA THR A 806 40.92 50.04 -17.28
C THR A 806 41.95 48.93 -17.14
N THR A 807 42.50 48.58 -18.32
CA THR A 807 43.60 47.64 -18.68
C THR A 807 43.31 46.16 -18.53
#